data_AF-A0A1B7HRI9-F1
#
_entry.id   AF-A0A1B7HRI9-F1
#
_cell.length_a   1.000
_cell.length_b   1.000
_cell.length_c   1.000
_cell.angle_alpha   90.00
_cell.angle_beta   90.00
_cell.angle_gamma   90.00
#
_symmetry.space_group_name_H-M   'P 1'
#
loop_
_entity.id
_entity.type
_entity.pdbx_description
1 polymer ?
#
loop_
_entity_poly.entity_id
_entity_poly.type
_entity_poly.pdbx_seq_one_letter_code
_entity_poly.pdbx_strand_id
1 'polypeptide(L)'
;QLTAEQVVAMNSLQELTSAQFGLLNISGLPVSVIANLTSTEYAGLSAKQTAALSAEQINALQHVDLLSVAAVSGFTAAQMPALSDNVLSNLSAQQVAAITHLSALNSQQFGLLNISQLSESAINGLSKTEYEGLTALQVATLSPAQIKAMYHPSWMSDATASAFTPEQVQNISIGMNWFSAGWLNNLSLETLQAMTPVQAGQISSATLAALDNEHLHSLSAEQIGGMNNFGGLSSAQFGLLDLSKMQTSVFSYLSDTEYKGLTANQIATLSAEQINAMGHAAWMTDDAASGFTPDQIKNCTQNFYWFSPGWFNNLTTEAFHAIKPEQMGQVYLDAFNGLDAERRAQLTADQVGGIIYNFYFFSSDWFNSLSPDAMKGITADQLAHIQTDNFKHWDNDHLAALTAAQVAVAPHLNALTSDQFGYLNISELPVSSIKQLSKTEYQGLTAQQIASLSAEQIQGLQHLSWISAAATQGFTTAQMQAFGNDLSGFSSTFLNNLSLDAMSALTPSQLKTLTPVAFIGLEYRHFLAMNNFSDLIDMVSSFTSDQLLTLSPMLSIEQQGLLSQGQQALINKSVDTGFSLVDSVHDPILKTSMHNAVTNDSSLFSFTTIESILKDLASQLTGDLNANQYNDIKYYVQQVGNVCGTDSAVYSLLSGLMGTNGASVYWSATGDGERIGSLSEGSSATQFNQLISTWFDGANDPKSSSSDHVDGRPLFAKGGPSINDITQGYIGDCSLLSALQAVVETAPDFIKSMIVQNPNDTYSVRFFNKGVAQWVTVDGNAYSSGTNSATSSWAAIVERANVDFEATYLNEVNAYSSLPGGYDKLGEITGDTYTTFRAVYTTEEKWNTTDFDILKTAVLNGQPVQLSSWDSSVNADTGQTNLVGGHAFAIIGFDDVTNDFILTNPWGAFRTDGVQGTFEASMDQMWQKGNYNTGIAIVNSTGASDAAGQLVHAMAAMNTSPSAALTTAALPVNVNNGTLAASHA
;
A
#
# COMPACT_ATOMS: atom_id res chain seq x y z
N GLN A 1 -41.83 10.76 -119.68
CA GLN A 1 -40.52 11.41 -119.94
C GLN A 1 -40.82 12.77 -120.52
N LEU A 2 -40.37 13.83 -119.85
CA LEU A 2 -40.47 15.20 -120.34
C LEU A 2 -39.47 15.39 -121.50
N THR A 3 -39.82 16.21 -122.50
CA THR A 3 -38.90 16.53 -123.61
C THR A 3 -37.74 17.41 -123.14
N ALA A 4 -36.63 17.44 -123.85
CA ALA A 4 -35.50 18.34 -123.55
C ALA A 4 -35.94 19.82 -123.53
N GLU A 5 -36.93 20.19 -124.33
CA GLU A 5 -37.56 21.52 -124.33
C GLU A 5 -38.44 21.76 -123.09
N GLN A 6 -39.13 20.74 -122.58
CA GLN A 6 -39.88 20.84 -121.32
C GLN A 6 -38.95 20.99 -120.11
N VAL A 7 -37.75 20.38 -120.15
CA VAL A 7 -36.71 20.57 -119.12
C VAL A 7 -36.08 21.97 -119.20
N VAL A 8 -35.88 22.52 -120.40
CA VAL A 8 -35.41 23.90 -120.59
C VAL A 8 -36.48 24.94 -120.19
N ALA A 9 -37.76 24.71 -120.49
CA ALA A 9 -38.87 25.56 -120.03
C ALA A 9 -39.05 25.52 -118.50
N MET A 10 -38.75 24.39 -117.86
CA MET A 10 -38.73 24.26 -116.40
C MET A 10 -37.51 24.94 -115.75
N ASN A 11 -36.36 25.02 -116.44
CA ASN A 11 -35.23 25.82 -115.98
C ASN A 11 -35.50 27.35 -116.03
N SER A 12 -36.59 27.78 -116.67
CA SER A 12 -37.06 29.18 -116.73
C SER A 12 -38.11 29.54 -115.67
N LEU A 13 -38.29 28.74 -114.60
CA LEU A 13 -39.24 29.01 -113.50
C LEU A 13 -38.84 30.21 -112.59
N GLN A 14 -37.77 30.94 -112.93
CA GLN A 14 -37.14 32.00 -112.12
C GLN A 14 -37.97 33.29 -111.88
N GLU A 15 -39.26 33.32 -112.23
CA GLU A 15 -40.14 34.50 -112.03
C GLU A 15 -41.50 34.17 -111.39
N LEU A 16 -41.70 32.97 -110.84
CA LEU A 16 -42.95 32.65 -110.13
C LEU A 16 -42.98 33.31 -108.75
N THR A 17 -44.11 33.93 -108.42
CA THR A 17 -44.39 34.31 -107.03
C THR A 17 -44.52 33.05 -106.17
N SER A 18 -44.26 33.17 -104.86
CA SER A 18 -44.42 32.07 -103.90
C SER A 18 -45.81 31.41 -103.97
N ALA A 19 -46.86 32.20 -104.22
CA ALA A 19 -48.23 31.70 -104.40
C ALA A 19 -48.42 30.91 -105.70
N GLN A 20 -47.77 31.30 -106.80
CA GLN A 20 -47.85 30.60 -108.09
C GLN A 20 -47.04 29.30 -108.06
N PHE A 21 -45.86 29.32 -107.46
CA PHE A 21 -45.04 28.12 -107.26
C PHE A 21 -45.77 27.10 -106.38
N GLY A 22 -46.54 27.58 -105.39
CA GLY A 22 -47.41 26.78 -104.51
C GLY A 22 -48.49 25.92 -105.20
N LEU A 23 -48.78 26.16 -106.48
CA LEU A 23 -49.82 25.45 -107.25
C LEU A 23 -49.27 24.35 -108.19
N LEU A 24 -47.94 24.19 -108.28
CA LEU A 24 -47.30 23.22 -109.17
C LEU A 24 -47.42 21.78 -108.65
N ASN A 25 -47.61 20.82 -109.58
CA ASN A 25 -47.45 19.40 -109.28
C ASN A 25 -45.95 19.06 -109.15
N ILE A 26 -45.45 19.22 -107.94
CA ILE A 26 -44.01 19.12 -107.64
C ILE A 26 -43.47 17.67 -107.73
N SER A 27 -44.32 16.66 -107.53
CA SER A 27 -43.94 15.24 -107.58
C SER A 27 -43.40 14.81 -108.96
N GLY A 28 -43.81 15.50 -110.03
CA GLY A 28 -43.41 15.20 -111.41
C GLY A 28 -42.12 15.87 -111.89
N LEU A 29 -41.48 16.71 -111.06
CA LEU A 29 -40.28 17.46 -111.47
C LEU A 29 -39.01 16.59 -111.34
N PRO A 30 -38.05 16.66 -112.28
CA PRO A 30 -36.76 16.00 -112.13
C PRO A 30 -36.00 16.50 -110.90
N VAL A 31 -35.23 15.60 -110.25
CA VAL A 31 -34.37 15.91 -109.09
C VAL A 31 -33.44 17.10 -109.35
N SER A 32 -32.95 17.25 -110.59
CA SER A 32 -32.09 18.38 -110.99
C SER A 32 -32.77 19.75 -110.93
N VAL A 33 -34.09 19.81 -111.07
CA VAL A 33 -34.86 21.05 -110.94
C VAL A 33 -35.08 21.38 -109.46
N ILE A 34 -35.41 20.37 -108.65
CA ILE A 34 -35.55 20.51 -107.20
C ILE A 34 -34.24 20.95 -106.54
N ALA A 35 -33.09 20.51 -107.07
CA ALA A 35 -31.77 20.91 -106.57
C ALA A 35 -31.40 22.38 -106.82
N ASN A 36 -32.09 23.07 -107.75
CA ASN A 36 -31.77 24.43 -108.19
C ASN A 36 -32.87 25.45 -107.88
N LEU A 37 -33.71 25.18 -106.87
CA LEU A 37 -34.73 26.14 -106.43
C LEU A 37 -34.08 27.42 -105.85
N THR A 38 -34.74 28.55 -106.09
CA THR A 38 -34.37 29.85 -105.52
C THR A 38 -34.86 29.97 -104.07
N SER A 39 -34.29 30.89 -103.29
CA SER A 39 -34.72 31.14 -101.90
C SER A 39 -36.21 31.50 -101.75
N THR A 40 -36.80 32.14 -102.77
CA THR A 40 -38.24 32.45 -102.79
C THR A 40 -39.10 31.22 -103.05
N GLU A 41 -38.62 30.29 -103.88
CA GLU A 41 -39.29 29.01 -104.13
C GLU A 41 -39.21 28.08 -102.91
N TYR A 42 -38.06 28.04 -102.22
CA TYR A 42 -37.92 27.38 -100.92
C TYR A 42 -38.93 27.89 -99.88
N ALA A 43 -39.05 29.22 -99.75
CA ALA A 43 -40.00 29.85 -98.84
C ALA A 43 -41.46 29.63 -99.24
N GLY A 44 -41.73 29.43 -100.54
CA GLY A 44 -43.07 29.26 -101.12
C GLY A 44 -43.63 27.83 -101.09
N LEU A 45 -42.83 26.83 -100.73
CA LEU A 45 -43.29 25.43 -100.61
C LEU A 45 -44.36 25.29 -99.52
N SER A 46 -45.46 24.62 -99.86
CA SER A 46 -46.53 24.30 -98.92
C SER A 46 -46.39 22.89 -98.33
N ALA A 47 -47.00 22.64 -97.16
CA ALA A 47 -47.04 21.32 -96.53
C ALA A 47 -47.46 20.20 -97.50
N LYS A 48 -48.46 20.46 -98.34
CA LYS A 48 -48.97 19.48 -99.32
C LYS A 48 -47.95 19.19 -100.42
N GLN A 49 -47.19 20.18 -100.84
CA GLN A 49 -46.14 20.00 -101.84
C GLN A 49 -44.96 19.23 -101.25
N THR A 50 -44.53 19.56 -100.04
CA THR A 50 -43.50 18.79 -99.33
C THR A 50 -43.91 17.33 -99.14
N ALA A 51 -45.17 17.07 -98.76
CA ALA A 51 -45.72 15.72 -98.63
C ALA A 51 -45.74 14.93 -99.96
N ALA A 52 -45.78 15.63 -101.10
CA ALA A 52 -45.83 15.02 -102.42
C ALA A 52 -44.44 14.75 -103.04
N LEU A 53 -43.36 15.26 -102.45
CA LEU A 53 -42.00 15.00 -102.91
C LEU A 53 -41.57 13.55 -102.63
N SER A 54 -40.79 12.97 -103.54
CA SER A 54 -40.06 11.72 -103.27
C SER A 54 -38.88 11.97 -102.31
N ALA A 55 -38.38 10.91 -101.67
CA ALA A 55 -37.21 11.02 -100.81
C ALA A 55 -35.97 11.52 -101.58
N GLU A 56 -35.79 11.10 -102.82
CA GLU A 56 -34.72 11.54 -103.71
C GLU A 56 -34.82 13.04 -104.02
N GLN A 57 -36.03 13.56 -104.20
CA GLN A 57 -36.24 15.00 -104.40
C GLN A 57 -35.96 15.79 -103.11
N ILE A 58 -36.39 15.30 -101.94
CA ILE A 58 -36.11 15.97 -100.66
C ILE A 58 -34.60 16.01 -100.39
N ASN A 59 -33.89 14.90 -100.62
CA ASN A 59 -32.44 14.81 -100.42
C ASN A 59 -31.63 15.66 -101.42
N ALA A 60 -32.24 16.14 -102.50
CA ALA A 60 -31.58 17.04 -103.45
C ALA A 60 -31.70 18.52 -103.06
N LEU A 61 -32.55 18.87 -102.08
CA LEU A 61 -32.70 20.23 -101.59
C LEU A 61 -31.39 20.71 -100.93
N GLN A 62 -30.82 21.81 -101.41
CA GLN A 62 -29.57 22.37 -100.90
C GLN A 62 -29.76 23.35 -99.72
N HIS A 63 -30.97 23.91 -99.55
CA HIS A 63 -31.27 24.93 -98.53
C HIS A 63 -32.54 24.60 -97.73
N VAL A 64 -32.53 23.46 -97.04
CA VAL A 64 -33.67 23.02 -96.20
C VAL A 64 -33.94 23.95 -95.01
N ASP A 65 -32.93 24.71 -94.58
CA ASP A 65 -33.03 25.78 -93.58
C ASP A 65 -33.96 26.93 -94.02
N LEU A 66 -34.12 27.14 -95.35
CA LEU A 66 -35.02 28.16 -95.91
C LEU A 66 -36.48 27.71 -96.05
N LEU A 67 -36.79 26.44 -95.78
CA LEU A 67 -38.17 25.94 -95.81
C LEU A 67 -39.01 26.60 -94.71
N SER A 68 -40.27 26.95 -95.02
CA SER A 68 -41.17 27.41 -93.97
C SER A 68 -41.47 26.29 -92.96
N VAL A 69 -41.76 26.65 -91.71
CA VAL A 69 -42.19 25.69 -90.66
C VAL A 69 -43.40 24.86 -91.14
N ALA A 70 -44.32 25.49 -91.88
CA ALA A 70 -45.47 24.81 -92.48
C ALA A 70 -45.09 23.84 -93.60
N ALA A 71 -44.03 24.12 -94.37
CA ALA A 71 -43.51 23.20 -95.37
C ALA A 71 -42.95 21.94 -94.69
N VAL A 72 -42.15 22.12 -93.64
CA VAL A 72 -41.52 21.02 -92.90
C VAL A 72 -42.53 20.15 -92.16
N SER A 73 -43.61 20.73 -91.61
CA SER A 73 -44.71 19.94 -91.03
C SER A 73 -45.45 19.04 -92.04
N GLY A 74 -45.19 19.22 -93.34
CA GLY A 74 -45.71 18.38 -94.42
C GLY A 74 -44.91 17.09 -94.66
N PHE A 75 -43.74 16.89 -94.04
CA PHE A 75 -43.04 15.61 -94.15
C PHE A 75 -43.91 14.46 -93.63
N THR A 76 -43.88 13.35 -94.36
CA THR A 76 -44.67 12.14 -94.05
C THR A 76 -43.80 11.08 -93.39
N ALA A 77 -44.39 10.21 -92.58
CA ALA A 77 -43.68 9.11 -91.94
C ALA A 77 -42.92 8.20 -92.91
N ALA A 78 -43.37 8.07 -94.17
CA ALA A 78 -42.68 7.28 -95.19
C ALA A 78 -41.42 7.96 -95.76
N GLN A 79 -41.34 9.30 -95.71
CA GLN A 79 -40.17 10.05 -96.18
C GLN A 79 -39.05 10.08 -95.13
N MET A 80 -39.41 10.11 -93.83
CA MET A 80 -38.46 10.32 -92.73
C MET A 80 -37.26 9.35 -92.72
N PRO A 81 -37.42 8.02 -92.85
CA PRO A 81 -36.27 7.10 -92.78
C PRO A 81 -35.28 7.27 -93.94
N ALA A 82 -35.74 7.82 -95.06
CA ALA A 82 -34.96 7.99 -96.28
C ALA A 82 -34.27 9.37 -96.37
N LEU A 83 -34.45 10.25 -95.39
CA LEU A 83 -33.77 11.55 -95.34
C LEU A 83 -32.27 11.37 -95.05
N SER A 84 -31.45 12.10 -95.80
CA SER A 84 -30.00 12.11 -95.63
C SER A 84 -29.56 12.92 -94.41
N ASP A 85 -28.39 12.58 -93.86
CA ASP A 85 -27.78 13.29 -92.73
C ASP A 85 -27.64 14.79 -93.00
N ASN A 86 -27.34 15.19 -94.26
CA ASN A 86 -27.23 16.58 -94.66
C ASN A 86 -28.55 17.34 -94.53
N VAL A 87 -29.69 16.72 -94.89
CA VAL A 87 -31.01 17.32 -94.71
C VAL A 87 -31.30 17.50 -93.23
N LEU A 88 -31.10 16.44 -92.43
CA LEU A 88 -31.45 16.44 -91.01
C LEU A 88 -30.60 17.43 -90.22
N SER A 89 -29.29 17.52 -90.48
CA SER A 89 -28.37 18.42 -89.77
C SER A 89 -28.56 19.90 -90.08
N ASN A 90 -29.24 20.25 -91.19
CA ASN A 90 -29.48 21.64 -91.61
C ASN A 90 -30.88 22.17 -91.25
N LEU A 91 -31.73 21.36 -90.61
CA LEU A 91 -33.01 21.84 -90.08
C LEU A 91 -32.80 22.70 -88.82
N SER A 92 -33.47 23.86 -88.78
CA SER A 92 -33.53 24.70 -87.57
C SER A 92 -34.39 24.05 -86.49
N ALA A 93 -34.17 24.44 -85.22
CA ALA A 93 -34.93 23.90 -84.09
C ALA A 93 -36.44 24.14 -84.23
N GLN A 94 -36.86 25.29 -84.77
CA GLN A 94 -38.28 25.61 -85.03
C GLN A 94 -38.87 24.72 -86.13
N GLN A 95 -38.09 24.35 -87.14
CA GLN A 95 -38.50 23.41 -88.18
C GLN A 95 -38.62 22.00 -87.62
N VAL A 96 -37.65 21.54 -86.82
CA VAL A 96 -37.69 20.24 -86.13
C VAL A 96 -38.93 20.13 -85.24
N ALA A 97 -39.25 21.18 -84.48
CA ALA A 97 -40.43 21.21 -83.62
C ALA A 97 -41.78 21.09 -84.35
N ALA A 98 -41.80 21.30 -85.66
CA ALA A 98 -43.01 21.15 -86.47
C ALA A 98 -43.15 19.76 -87.13
N ILE A 99 -42.15 18.89 -87.01
CA ILE A 99 -42.19 17.52 -87.55
C ILE A 99 -43.04 16.63 -86.64
N THR A 100 -44.08 16.01 -87.20
CA THR A 100 -45.02 15.13 -86.45
C THR A 100 -44.63 13.65 -86.46
N HIS A 101 -43.57 13.28 -87.18
CA HIS A 101 -43.17 11.88 -87.43
C HIS A 101 -41.70 11.61 -87.06
N LEU A 102 -41.19 12.24 -86.00
CA LEU A 102 -39.81 12.04 -85.51
C LEU A 102 -39.51 10.58 -85.18
N SER A 103 -40.50 9.83 -84.67
CA SER A 103 -40.37 8.41 -84.30
C SER A 103 -40.14 7.45 -85.48
N ALA A 104 -40.24 7.94 -86.72
CA ALA A 104 -39.87 7.17 -87.90
C ALA A 104 -38.35 7.19 -88.19
N LEU A 105 -37.58 8.05 -87.53
CA LEU A 105 -36.13 8.11 -87.65
C LEU A 105 -35.45 7.00 -86.84
N ASN A 106 -34.28 6.55 -87.30
CA ASN A 106 -33.39 5.74 -86.45
C ASN A 106 -32.62 6.63 -85.46
N SER A 107 -31.93 6.01 -84.49
CA SER A 107 -31.20 6.72 -83.44
C SER A 107 -30.11 7.66 -83.96
N GLN A 108 -29.37 7.25 -85.01
CA GLN A 108 -28.33 8.09 -85.63
C GLN A 108 -28.94 9.34 -86.27
N GLN A 109 -30.01 9.17 -87.05
CA GLN A 109 -30.71 10.27 -87.70
C GLN A 109 -31.32 11.25 -86.70
N PHE A 110 -31.93 10.72 -85.63
CA PHE A 110 -32.50 11.55 -84.56
C PHE A 110 -31.42 12.36 -83.83
N GLY A 111 -30.24 11.77 -83.61
CA GLY A 111 -29.08 12.42 -83.00
C GLY A 111 -28.53 13.64 -83.77
N LEU A 112 -28.88 13.80 -85.06
CA LEU A 112 -28.48 14.93 -85.89
C LEU A 112 -29.37 16.18 -85.71
N LEU A 113 -30.52 16.05 -85.06
CA LEU A 113 -31.52 17.11 -84.97
C LEU A 113 -31.25 18.08 -83.82
N ASN A 114 -31.56 19.36 -84.01
CA ASN A 114 -31.66 20.31 -82.89
C ASN A 114 -33.05 20.25 -82.26
N ILE A 115 -33.15 19.63 -81.09
CA ILE A 115 -34.41 19.39 -80.38
C ILE A 115 -34.75 20.43 -79.30
N SER A 116 -33.96 21.50 -79.18
CA SER A 116 -34.12 22.52 -78.12
C SER A 116 -35.48 23.21 -78.09
N GLN A 117 -36.23 23.20 -79.19
CA GLN A 117 -37.56 23.83 -79.31
C GLN A 117 -38.72 22.82 -79.30
N LEU A 118 -38.48 21.53 -79.04
CA LEU A 118 -39.58 20.56 -78.86
C LEU A 118 -40.43 20.92 -77.65
N SER A 119 -41.76 20.76 -77.73
CA SER A 119 -42.64 20.94 -76.58
C SER A 119 -42.38 19.88 -75.51
N GLU A 120 -42.72 20.19 -74.25
CA GLU A 120 -42.67 19.22 -73.14
C GLU A 120 -43.46 17.94 -73.47
N SER A 121 -44.61 18.07 -74.15
CA SER A 121 -45.40 16.92 -74.59
C SER A 121 -44.70 16.06 -75.66
N ALA A 122 -43.93 16.68 -76.56
CA ALA A 122 -43.16 15.95 -77.57
C ALA A 122 -41.98 15.23 -76.92
N ILE A 123 -41.28 15.89 -75.98
CA ILE A 123 -40.21 15.26 -75.19
C ILE A 123 -40.74 14.10 -74.35
N ASN A 124 -41.92 14.25 -73.75
CA ASN A 124 -42.58 13.20 -72.98
C ASN A 124 -42.94 11.98 -73.84
N GLY A 125 -43.24 12.20 -75.12
CA GLY A 125 -43.65 11.16 -76.08
C GLY A 125 -42.49 10.45 -76.79
N LEU A 126 -41.23 10.75 -76.47
CA LEU A 126 -40.08 10.09 -77.11
C LEU A 126 -40.06 8.59 -76.84
N SER A 127 -39.78 7.82 -77.88
CA SER A 127 -39.62 6.38 -77.86
C SER A 127 -38.24 5.96 -77.35
N LYS A 128 -38.08 4.67 -77.05
CA LYS A 128 -36.80 4.11 -76.61
C LYS A 128 -35.67 4.36 -77.62
N THR A 129 -35.93 4.20 -78.92
CA THR A 129 -34.94 4.45 -79.98
C THR A 129 -34.47 5.91 -79.99
N GLU A 130 -35.38 6.85 -79.72
CA GLU A 130 -35.04 8.28 -79.68
C GLU A 130 -34.23 8.61 -78.43
N TYR A 131 -34.58 8.05 -77.26
CA TYR A 131 -33.75 8.17 -76.06
C TYR A 131 -32.35 7.58 -76.24
N GLU A 132 -32.22 6.41 -76.87
CA GLU A 132 -30.93 5.79 -77.18
C GLU A 132 -30.11 6.59 -78.21
N GLY A 133 -30.79 7.40 -79.05
CA GLY A 133 -30.16 8.28 -80.03
C GLY A 133 -29.81 9.68 -79.52
N LEU A 134 -30.21 10.05 -78.30
CA LEU A 134 -29.89 11.37 -77.75
C LEU A 134 -28.38 11.51 -77.53
N THR A 135 -27.85 12.62 -78.05
CA THR A 135 -26.44 12.99 -77.87
C THR A 135 -26.27 13.92 -76.67
N ALA A 136 -25.06 13.95 -76.12
CA ALA A 136 -24.68 14.87 -75.05
C ALA A 136 -24.97 16.34 -75.44
N LEU A 137 -24.69 16.74 -76.68
CA LEU A 137 -24.97 18.10 -77.17
C LEU A 137 -26.47 18.42 -77.18
N GLN A 138 -27.31 17.48 -77.59
CA GLN A 138 -28.77 17.68 -77.56
C GLN A 138 -29.26 17.88 -76.12
N VAL A 139 -28.82 17.04 -75.19
CA VAL A 139 -29.18 17.13 -73.76
C VAL A 139 -28.76 18.49 -73.17
N ALA A 140 -27.54 18.95 -73.46
CA ALA A 140 -27.06 20.25 -72.99
C ALA A 140 -27.92 21.45 -73.45
N THR A 141 -28.65 21.31 -74.57
CA THR A 141 -29.52 22.38 -75.11
C THR A 141 -30.96 22.35 -74.58
N LEU A 142 -31.34 21.32 -73.82
CA LEU A 142 -32.69 21.20 -73.28
C LEU A 142 -32.87 22.09 -72.05
N SER A 143 -34.04 22.73 -71.94
CA SER A 143 -34.43 23.45 -70.73
C SER A 143 -34.71 22.49 -69.57
N PRO A 144 -34.60 22.95 -68.31
CA PRO A 144 -34.98 22.16 -67.14
C PRO A 144 -36.43 21.65 -67.20
N ALA A 145 -37.35 22.42 -67.79
CA ALA A 145 -38.73 22.01 -67.99
C ALA A 145 -38.86 20.83 -68.99
N GLN A 146 -38.07 20.83 -70.07
CA GLN A 146 -38.01 19.70 -71.00
C GLN A 146 -37.40 18.46 -70.35
N ILE A 147 -36.33 18.60 -69.56
CA ILE A 147 -35.76 17.48 -68.78
C ILE A 147 -36.80 16.92 -67.81
N LYS A 148 -37.54 17.78 -67.12
CA LYS A 148 -38.63 17.39 -66.21
C LYS A 148 -39.75 16.61 -66.92
N ALA A 149 -40.02 16.94 -68.18
CA ALA A 149 -41.04 16.28 -68.99
C ALA A 149 -40.63 14.88 -69.49
N MET A 150 -39.34 14.53 -69.44
CA MET A 150 -38.85 13.21 -69.88
C MET A 150 -39.41 12.09 -69.00
N TYR A 151 -39.99 11.08 -69.65
CA TYR A 151 -40.57 9.94 -68.93
C TYR A 151 -39.55 8.81 -68.68
N HIS A 152 -38.58 8.63 -69.57
CA HIS A 152 -37.54 7.59 -69.46
C HIS A 152 -36.10 8.10 -69.68
N PRO A 153 -35.65 9.14 -68.94
CA PRO A 153 -34.28 9.64 -69.09
C PRO A 153 -33.19 8.59 -68.78
N SER A 154 -33.49 7.52 -68.04
CA SER A 154 -32.56 6.42 -67.78
C SER A 154 -32.28 5.50 -68.98
N TRP A 155 -32.97 5.67 -70.11
CA TRP A 155 -32.70 4.92 -71.35
C TRP A 155 -31.59 5.56 -72.20
N MET A 156 -31.17 6.76 -71.88
CA MET A 156 -30.04 7.41 -72.56
C MET A 156 -28.73 6.66 -72.24
N SER A 157 -27.75 6.73 -73.14
CA SER A 157 -26.42 6.16 -72.86
C SER A 157 -25.74 6.89 -71.70
N ASP A 158 -24.96 6.16 -70.88
CA ASP A 158 -24.22 6.72 -69.73
C ASP A 158 -23.38 7.95 -70.11
N ALA A 159 -22.79 7.98 -71.31
CA ALA A 159 -21.99 9.10 -71.80
C ALA A 159 -22.75 10.43 -71.89
N THR A 160 -24.09 10.38 -72.03
CA THR A 160 -24.90 11.61 -72.09
C THR A 160 -24.94 12.36 -70.76
N ALA A 161 -24.69 11.69 -69.63
CA ALA A 161 -24.67 12.30 -68.31
C ALA A 161 -23.68 13.47 -68.21
N SER A 162 -22.54 13.38 -68.90
CA SER A 162 -21.50 14.42 -68.91
C SER A 162 -21.95 15.80 -69.40
N ALA A 163 -23.08 15.87 -70.09
CA ALA A 163 -23.66 17.12 -70.58
C ALA A 163 -24.75 17.72 -69.68
N PHE A 164 -25.16 17.01 -68.61
CA PHE A 164 -26.17 17.54 -67.69
C PHE A 164 -25.61 18.70 -66.86
N THR A 165 -26.39 19.78 -66.78
CA THR A 165 -26.10 20.89 -65.87
C THR A 165 -26.66 20.63 -64.46
N PRO A 166 -26.14 21.32 -63.44
CA PRO A 166 -26.69 21.32 -62.08
C PRO A 166 -28.22 21.55 -62.01
N GLU A 167 -28.75 22.47 -62.81
CA GLU A 167 -30.19 22.76 -62.82
C GLU A 167 -31.00 21.65 -63.50
N GLN A 168 -30.46 21.05 -64.56
CA GLN A 168 -31.12 19.96 -65.28
C GLN A 168 -31.25 18.70 -64.43
N VAL A 169 -30.18 18.28 -63.73
CA VAL A 169 -30.21 17.04 -62.92
C VAL A 169 -31.21 17.11 -61.77
N GLN A 170 -31.38 18.29 -61.17
CA GLN A 170 -32.40 18.54 -60.13
C GLN A 170 -33.84 18.38 -60.65
N ASN A 171 -34.05 18.54 -61.95
CA ASN A 171 -35.38 18.46 -62.57
C ASN A 171 -35.72 17.05 -63.09
N ILE A 172 -34.82 16.07 -62.99
CA ILE A 172 -35.15 14.67 -63.29
C ILE A 172 -36.23 14.17 -62.32
N SER A 173 -37.38 13.77 -62.87
CA SER A 173 -38.57 13.43 -62.09
C SER A 173 -38.71 11.94 -61.76
N ILE A 174 -37.93 11.06 -62.40
CA ILE A 174 -37.90 9.63 -62.06
C ILE A 174 -36.88 9.35 -60.95
N GLY A 175 -37.05 8.23 -60.25
CA GLY A 175 -36.14 7.86 -59.16
C GLY A 175 -34.71 7.57 -59.62
N MET A 176 -33.73 7.93 -58.79
CA MET A 176 -32.31 7.67 -59.10
C MET A 176 -31.95 6.18 -59.12
N ASN A 177 -32.78 5.31 -58.53
CA ASN A 177 -32.65 3.86 -58.59
C ASN A 177 -32.75 3.28 -60.01
N TRP A 178 -33.20 4.08 -60.99
CA TRP A 178 -33.31 3.66 -62.39
C TRP A 178 -32.04 3.95 -63.21
N PHE A 179 -31.07 4.68 -62.65
CA PHE A 179 -29.81 5.02 -63.32
C PHE A 179 -28.68 4.09 -62.90
N SER A 180 -27.76 3.84 -63.84
CA SER A 180 -26.57 3.01 -63.61
C SER A 180 -25.49 3.80 -62.84
N ALA A 181 -24.53 3.08 -62.25
CA ALA A 181 -23.35 3.74 -61.68
C ALA A 181 -22.49 4.40 -62.76
N GLY A 182 -22.47 3.84 -63.98
CA GLY A 182 -21.78 4.42 -65.13
C GLY A 182 -22.36 5.79 -65.51
N TRP A 183 -23.67 5.96 -65.46
CA TRP A 183 -24.33 7.25 -65.71
C TRP A 183 -23.92 8.28 -64.64
N LEU A 184 -23.97 7.91 -63.35
CA LEU A 184 -23.57 8.79 -62.26
C LEU A 184 -22.08 9.17 -62.29
N ASN A 185 -21.19 8.22 -62.60
CA ASN A 185 -19.74 8.46 -62.75
C ASN A 185 -19.39 9.29 -64.00
N ASN A 186 -20.35 9.55 -64.90
CA ASN A 186 -20.16 10.45 -66.04
C ASN A 186 -20.69 11.86 -65.78
N LEU A 187 -21.37 12.12 -64.66
CA LEU A 187 -21.74 13.49 -64.27
C LEU A 187 -20.48 14.29 -63.93
N SER A 188 -20.54 15.61 -64.08
CA SER A 188 -19.54 16.45 -63.41
C SER A 188 -19.74 16.40 -61.89
N LEU A 189 -18.68 16.57 -61.10
CA LEU A 189 -18.80 16.61 -59.63
C LEU A 189 -19.75 17.71 -59.15
N GLU A 190 -19.76 18.87 -59.82
CA GLU A 190 -20.69 19.97 -59.54
C GLU A 190 -22.14 19.55 -59.82
N THR A 191 -22.38 18.85 -60.92
CA THR A 191 -23.71 18.32 -61.26
C THR A 191 -24.14 17.26 -60.26
N LEU A 192 -23.27 16.33 -59.87
CA LEU A 192 -23.56 15.32 -58.85
C LEU A 192 -23.93 15.98 -57.50
N GLN A 193 -23.17 16.98 -57.06
CA GLN A 193 -23.45 17.75 -55.84
C GLN A 193 -24.76 18.55 -55.90
N ALA A 194 -25.19 18.94 -57.10
CA ALA A 194 -26.45 19.64 -57.28
C ALA A 194 -27.68 18.74 -57.07
N MET A 195 -27.55 17.41 -57.11
CA MET A 195 -28.67 16.51 -56.82
C MET A 195 -29.25 16.79 -55.43
N THR A 196 -30.57 16.78 -55.33
CA THR A 196 -31.23 17.00 -54.03
C THR A 196 -30.97 15.82 -53.07
N PRO A 197 -31.02 16.03 -51.74
CA PRO A 197 -30.90 14.92 -50.79
C PRO A 197 -31.92 13.79 -51.01
N VAL A 198 -33.11 14.13 -51.50
CA VAL A 198 -34.14 13.13 -51.86
C VAL A 198 -33.71 12.28 -53.06
N GLN A 199 -33.10 12.89 -54.08
CA GLN A 199 -32.57 12.16 -55.24
C GLN A 199 -31.38 11.28 -54.83
N ALA A 200 -30.47 11.79 -54.00
CA ALA A 200 -29.35 11.01 -53.48
C ALA A 200 -29.82 9.79 -52.67
N GLY A 201 -30.83 9.96 -51.79
CA GLY A 201 -31.45 8.88 -51.02
C GLY A 201 -32.19 7.82 -51.86
N GLN A 202 -32.41 8.06 -53.15
CA GLN A 202 -33.01 7.08 -54.07
C GLN A 202 -31.96 6.25 -54.81
N ILE A 203 -30.66 6.54 -54.70
CA ILE A 203 -29.61 5.73 -55.32
C ILE A 203 -29.64 4.33 -54.69
N SER A 204 -29.59 3.27 -55.50
CA SER A 204 -29.57 1.91 -54.94
C SER A 204 -28.22 1.65 -54.25
N SER A 205 -28.19 0.77 -53.24
CA SER A 205 -26.94 0.49 -52.54
C SER A 205 -25.88 -0.18 -53.43
N ALA A 206 -26.31 -1.00 -54.40
CA ALA A 206 -25.44 -1.57 -55.43
C ALA A 206 -24.88 -0.50 -56.39
N THR A 207 -25.71 0.48 -56.77
CA THR A 207 -25.28 1.61 -57.60
C THR A 207 -24.27 2.47 -56.84
N LEU A 208 -24.55 2.78 -55.57
CA LEU A 208 -23.69 3.58 -54.71
C LEU A 208 -22.30 2.92 -54.54
N ALA A 209 -22.27 1.61 -54.30
CA ALA A 209 -21.04 0.85 -54.15
C ALA A 209 -20.19 0.74 -55.43
N ALA A 210 -20.82 0.95 -56.60
CA ALA A 210 -20.17 0.92 -57.91
C ALA A 210 -19.74 2.31 -58.41
N LEU A 211 -19.99 3.39 -57.64
CA LEU A 211 -19.40 4.68 -57.92
C LEU A 211 -17.87 4.62 -57.75
N ASP A 212 -17.16 5.42 -58.54
CA ASP A 212 -15.74 5.61 -58.28
C ASP A 212 -15.52 6.46 -57.01
N ASN A 213 -14.30 6.43 -56.49
CA ASN A 213 -13.97 7.11 -55.24
C ASN A 213 -14.05 8.63 -55.34
N GLU A 214 -13.89 9.21 -56.54
CA GLU A 214 -13.93 10.66 -56.75
C GLU A 214 -15.38 11.16 -56.61
N HIS A 215 -16.32 10.50 -57.29
CA HIS A 215 -17.74 10.81 -57.20
C HIS A 215 -18.31 10.51 -55.82
N LEU A 216 -17.93 9.37 -55.22
CA LEU A 216 -18.37 9.02 -53.88
C LEU A 216 -17.92 10.04 -52.82
N HIS A 217 -16.66 10.50 -52.91
CA HIS A 217 -16.13 11.54 -52.02
C HIS A 217 -16.77 12.93 -52.26
N SER A 218 -17.25 13.19 -53.48
CA SER A 218 -17.87 14.48 -53.81
C SER A 218 -19.29 14.65 -53.25
N LEU A 219 -19.96 13.59 -52.80
CA LEU A 219 -21.30 13.67 -52.21
C LEU A 219 -21.29 14.62 -51.00
N SER A 220 -22.21 15.59 -50.98
CA SER A 220 -22.26 16.57 -49.91
C SER A 220 -22.81 15.97 -48.61
N ALA A 221 -22.49 16.58 -47.47
CA ALA A 221 -23.05 16.18 -46.19
C ALA A 221 -24.59 16.21 -46.22
N GLU A 222 -25.21 17.21 -46.86
CA GLU A 222 -26.67 17.29 -47.02
C GLU A 222 -27.24 16.11 -47.80
N GLN A 223 -26.54 15.65 -48.85
CA GLN A 223 -26.94 14.47 -49.61
C GLN A 223 -26.84 13.21 -48.75
N ILE A 224 -25.72 13.02 -48.06
CA ILE A 224 -25.50 11.90 -47.13
C ILE A 224 -26.56 11.90 -46.01
N GLY A 225 -26.95 13.07 -45.51
CA GLY A 225 -28.01 13.23 -44.51
C GLY A 225 -29.41 12.79 -44.99
N GLY A 226 -29.62 12.71 -46.31
CA GLY A 226 -30.84 12.18 -46.92
C GLY A 226 -30.80 10.69 -47.26
N MET A 227 -29.66 10.02 -47.05
CA MET A 227 -29.40 8.64 -47.48
C MET A 227 -29.47 7.64 -46.32
N ASN A 228 -29.83 6.39 -46.64
CA ASN A 228 -29.85 5.25 -45.71
C ASN A 228 -29.42 3.91 -46.37
N ASN A 229 -28.82 4.00 -47.55
CA ASN A 229 -28.57 2.92 -48.51
C ASN A 229 -27.07 2.58 -48.64
N PHE A 230 -26.33 2.64 -47.53
CA PHE A 230 -24.88 2.45 -47.49
C PHE A 230 -24.44 0.97 -47.57
N GLY A 231 -25.38 0.04 -47.34
CA GLY A 231 -25.13 -1.40 -47.36
C GLY A 231 -24.61 -1.91 -48.71
N GLY A 232 -23.32 -2.21 -48.77
CA GLY A 232 -22.61 -2.62 -50.00
C GLY A 232 -21.30 -1.87 -50.22
N LEU A 233 -21.10 -0.73 -49.55
CA LEU A 233 -19.83 -0.03 -49.53
C LEU A 233 -18.75 -0.85 -48.78
N SER A 234 -17.54 -0.85 -49.31
CA SER A 234 -16.37 -1.30 -48.56
C SER A 234 -16.02 -0.30 -47.43
N SER A 235 -15.28 -0.75 -46.41
CA SER A 235 -14.81 0.13 -45.34
C SER A 235 -14.03 1.34 -45.88
N ALA A 236 -13.20 1.14 -46.91
CA ALA A 236 -12.44 2.24 -47.53
C ALA A 236 -13.36 3.25 -48.23
N GLN A 237 -14.41 2.79 -48.90
CA GLN A 237 -15.39 3.67 -49.55
C GLN A 237 -16.24 4.43 -48.54
N PHE A 238 -16.69 3.78 -47.47
CA PHE A 238 -17.46 4.43 -46.41
C PHE A 238 -16.65 5.53 -45.70
N GLY A 239 -15.33 5.32 -45.54
CA GLY A 239 -14.40 6.31 -45.01
C GLY A 239 -14.21 7.58 -45.86
N LEU A 240 -14.73 7.61 -47.11
CA LEU A 240 -14.67 8.79 -47.98
C LEU A 240 -15.81 9.78 -47.74
N LEU A 241 -16.87 9.38 -47.03
CA LEU A 241 -18.11 10.14 -46.88
C LEU A 241 -18.03 11.20 -45.78
N ASP A 242 -18.71 12.34 -45.96
CA ASP A 242 -18.97 13.30 -44.88
C ASP A 242 -20.24 12.89 -44.10
N LEU A 243 -20.04 12.43 -42.86
CA LEU A 243 -21.10 11.90 -42.00
C LEU A 243 -21.74 12.97 -41.11
N SER A 244 -21.28 14.24 -41.16
CA SER A 244 -21.66 15.29 -40.21
C SER A 244 -23.17 15.61 -40.19
N LYS A 245 -23.89 15.34 -41.28
CA LYS A 245 -25.36 15.51 -41.38
C LYS A 245 -26.15 14.20 -41.39
N MET A 246 -25.48 13.05 -41.23
CA MET A 246 -26.14 11.75 -41.18
C MET A 246 -27.11 11.67 -39.99
N GLN A 247 -28.31 11.15 -40.22
CA GLN A 247 -29.33 11.03 -39.17
C GLN A 247 -28.93 10.00 -38.12
N THR A 248 -29.25 10.25 -36.84
CA THR A 248 -28.98 9.33 -35.72
C THR A 248 -29.61 7.95 -35.91
N SER A 249 -30.78 7.88 -36.58
CA SER A 249 -31.44 6.62 -36.94
C SER A 249 -30.65 5.75 -37.92
N VAL A 250 -29.68 6.30 -38.65
CA VAL A 250 -28.81 5.54 -39.55
C VAL A 250 -27.65 4.92 -38.76
N PHE A 251 -27.04 5.67 -37.83
CA PHE A 251 -25.96 5.18 -36.97
C PHE A 251 -26.35 3.92 -36.18
N SER A 252 -27.62 3.77 -35.81
CA SER A 252 -28.10 2.59 -35.07
C SER A 252 -28.13 1.30 -35.90
N TYR A 253 -28.04 1.37 -37.23
CA TYR A 253 -28.10 0.21 -38.13
C TYR A 253 -26.87 0.02 -39.02
N LEU A 254 -25.79 0.79 -38.79
CA LEU A 254 -24.53 0.55 -39.48
C LEU A 254 -24.02 -0.87 -39.21
N SER A 255 -23.45 -1.48 -40.24
CA SER A 255 -22.84 -2.80 -40.25
C SER A 255 -21.38 -2.75 -39.77
N ASP A 256 -20.82 -3.91 -39.44
CA ASP A 256 -19.40 -4.07 -39.09
C ASP A 256 -18.45 -3.49 -40.17
N THR A 257 -18.81 -3.60 -41.45
CA THR A 257 -17.98 -3.05 -42.55
C THR A 257 -17.96 -1.52 -42.52
N GLU A 258 -19.08 -0.88 -42.23
CA GLU A 258 -19.19 0.59 -42.16
C GLU A 258 -18.51 1.13 -40.89
N TYR A 259 -18.68 0.46 -39.74
CA TYR A 259 -17.95 0.81 -38.51
C TYR A 259 -16.43 0.71 -38.69
N LYS A 260 -15.93 -0.33 -39.37
CA LYS A 260 -14.51 -0.47 -39.72
C LYS A 260 -14.02 0.56 -40.74
N GLY A 261 -14.93 1.24 -41.43
CA GLY A 261 -14.63 2.32 -42.36
C GLY A 261 -14.54 3.70 -41.70
N LEU A 262 -14.98 3.84 -40.44
CA LEU A 262 -14.94 5.11 -39.73
C LEU A 262 -13.49 5.57 -39.54
N THR A 263 -13.25 6.84 -39.87
CA THR A 263 -11.95 7.50 -39.69
C THR A 263 -11.98 8.46 -38.51
N ALA A 264 -10.80 8.78 -37.97
CA ALA A 264 -10.67 9.81 -36.92
C ALA A 264 -11.26 11.16 -37.35
N ASN A 265 -11.05 11.58 -38.60
CA ASN A 265 -11.63 12.83 -39.12
C ASN A 265 -13.15 12.80 -39.14
N GLN A 266 -13.77 11.68 -39.54
CA GLN A 266 -15.22 11.54 -39.50
C GLN A 266 -15.72 11.64 -38.05
N ILE A 267 -15.15 10.88 -37.12
CA ILE A 267 -15.53 10.90 -35.69
C ILE A 267 -15.46 12.33 -35.12
N ALA A 268 -14.40 13.08 -35.42
CA ALA A 268 -14.22 14.45 -34.92
C ALA A 268 -15.31 15.43 -35.37
N THR A 269 -16.00 15.14 -36.49
CA THR A 269 -17.09 15.97 -37.01
C THR A 269 -18.47 15.58 -36.52
N LEU A 270 -18.61 14.44 -35.84
CA LEU A 270 -19.90 13.95 -35.35
C LEU A 270 -20.38 14.72 -34.11
N SER A 271 -21.69 14.89 -33.97
CA SER A 271 -22.29 15.40 -32.75
C SER A 271 -22.30 14.34 -31.64
N ALA A 272 -22.46 14.77 -30.39
CA ALA A 272 -22.60 13.84 -29.25
C ALA A 272 -23.83 12.93 -29.43
N GLU A 273 -24.92 13.43 -30.00
CA GLU A 273 -26.12 12.64 -30.31
C GLU A 273 -25.85 11.56 -31.36
N GLN A 274 -25.01 11.84 -32.37
CA GLN A 274 -24.62 10.85 -33.39
C GLN A 274 -23.73 9.75 -32.80
N ILE A 275 -22.74 10.10 -31.97
CA ILE A 275 -21.92 9.14 -31.24
C ILE A 275 -22.78 8.26 -30.33
N ASN A 276 -23.71 8.86 -29.58
CA ASN A 276 -24.61 8.13 -28.68
C ASN A 276 -25.65 7.28 -29.42
N ALA A 277 -25.92 7.55 -30.69
CA ALA A 277 -26.82 6.74 -31.53
C ALA A 277 -26.15 5.52 -32.16
N MET A 278 -24.82 5.37 -32.04
CA MET A 278 -24.11 4.18 -32.52
C MET A 278 -24.62 2.92 -31.82
N GLY A 279 -25.10 1.95 -32.59
CA GLY A 279 -25.56 0.66 -32.08
C GLY A 279 -24.42 -0.27 -31.65
N HIS A 280 -23.25 -0.14 -32.27
CA HIS A 280 -22.08 -1.00 -32.05
C HIS A 280 -20.77 -0.22 -32.08
N ALA A 281 -20.66 0.81 -31.24
CA ALA A 281 -19.46 1.66 -31.16
C ALA A 281 -18.15 0.86 -31.01
N ALA A 282 -18.17 -0.30 -30.34
CA ALA A 282 -17.03 -1.19 -30.19
C ALA A 282 -16.48 -1.84 -31.47
N TRP A 283 -17.21 -1.79 -32.60
CA TRP A 283 -16.73 -2.33 -33.88
C TRP A 283 -15.83 -1.36 -34.66
N MET A 284 -15.71 -0.11 -34.22
CA MET A 284 -14.79 0.83 -34.85
C MET A 284 -13.34 0.38 -34.69
N THR A 285 -12.48 0.82 -35.60
CA THR A 285 -11.04 0.60 -35.47
C THR A 285 -10.49 1.42 -34.32
N ASP A 286 -9.41 0.93 -33.69
CA ASP A 286 -8.75 1.66 -32.61
C ASP A 286 -8.23 3.03 -33.10
N ASP A 287 -7.76 3.12 -34.36
CA ASP A 287 -7.29 4.37 -34.97
C ASP A 287 -8.37 5.47 -35.00
N ALA A 288 -9.64 5.10 -35.17
CA ALA A 288 -10.76 6.05 -35.18
C ALA A 288 -10.95 6.74 -33.81
N ALA A 289 -10.48 6.12 -32.73
CA ALA A 289 -10.55 6.68 -31.37
C ALA A 289 -9.83 8.03 -31.27
N SER A 290 -8.75 8.23 -32.03
CA SER A 290 -7.99 9.49 -32.04
C SER A 290 -8.80 10.71 -32.51
N GLY A 291 -9.95 10.48 -33.16
CA GLY A 291 -10.88 11.52 -33.56
C GLY A 291 -11.84 12.00 -32.47
N PHE A 292 -11.97 11.27 -31.35
CA PHE A 292 -12.88 11.68 -30.28
C PHE A 292 -12.39 12.97 -29.62
N THR A 293 -13.31 13.93 -29.49
CA THR A 293 -13.07 15.18 -28.78
C THR A 293 -13.37 15.02 -27.28
N PRO A 294 -12.79 15.87 -26.41
CA PRO A 294 -13.11 15.88 -24.98
C PRO A 294 -14.62 16.03 -24.70
N ASP A 295 -15.31 16.89 -25.45
CA ASP A 295 -16.75 17.10 -25.28
C ASP A 295 -17.58 15.89 -25.71
N GLN A 296 -17.15 15.15 -26.74
CA GLN A 296 -17.81 13.89 -27.12
C GLN A 296 -17.64 12.83 -26.03
N ILE A 297 -16.43 12.62 -25.50
CA ILE A 297 -16.18 11.65 -24.42
C ILE A 297 -16.97 12.00 -23.15
N LYS A 298 -16.92 13.27 -22.75
CA LYS A 298 -17.61 13.77 -21.55
C LYS A 298 -19.13 13.57 -21.62
N ASN A 299 -19.72 13.61 -22.82
CA ASN A 299 -21.15 13.43 -23.06
C ASN A 299 -21.51 12.06 -23.66
N CYS A 300 -20.54 11.13 -23.71
CA CYS A 300 -20.72 9.79 -24.23
C CYS A 300 -21.52 8.94 -23.25
N THR A 301 -22.65 8.41 -23.70
CA THR A 301 -23.52 7.49 -22.95
C THR A 301 -23.33 6.03 -23.34
N GLN A 302 -22.42 5.74 -24.28
CA GLN A 302 -22.01 4.37 -24.59
C GLN A 302 -21.38 3.73 -23.36
N ASN A 303 -21.58 2.42 -23.19
CA ASN A 303 -20.97 1.69 -22.09
C ASN A 303 -19.49 1.40 -22.40
N PHE A 304 -18.59 1.89 -21.55
CA PHE A 304 -17.15 1.80 -21.76
C PHE A 304 -16.59 0.37 -21.64
N TYR A 305 -17.39 -0.56 -21.11
CA TYR A 305 -17.09 -2.00 -21.06
C TYR A 305 -16.76 -2.57 -22.45
N TRP A 306 -17.38 -2.04 -23.50
CA TRP A 306 -17.26 -2.60 -24.85
C TRP A 306 -16.05 -2.08 -25.64
N PHE A 307 -15.37 -1.02 -25.17
CA PHE A 307 -14.20 -0.50 -25.87
C PHE A 307 -12.95 -1.34 -25.57
N SER A 308 -12.13 -1.54 -26.60
CA SER A 308 -10.89 -2.29 -26.51
C SER A 308 -9.81 -1.48 -25.76
N PRO A 309 -8.77 -2.13 -25.20
CA PRO A 309 -7.60 -1.39 -24.70
C PRO A 309 -6.94 -0.53 -25.79
N GLY A 310 -6.92 -0.98 -27.04
CA GLY A 310 -6.37 -0.21 -28.16
C GLY A 310 -7.14 1.07 -28.44
N TRP A 311 -8.46 1.07 -28.28
CA TRP A 311 -9.29 2.27 -28.38
C TRP A 311 -8.90 3.31 -27.32
N PHE A 312 -8.75 2.90 -26.05
CA PHE A 312 -8.30 3.80 -24.98
C PHE A 312 -6.89 4.35 -25.24
N ASN A 313 -5.98 3.51 -25.72
CA ASN A 313 -4.61 3.91 -26.02
C ASN A 313 -4.52 4.90 -27.18
N ASN A 314 -5.46 4.88 -28.13
CA ASN A 314 -5.48 5.77 -29.29
C ASN A 314 -6.24 7.10 -29.09
N LEU A 315 -6.94 7.30 -27.97
CA LEU A 315 -7.54 8.59 -27.65
C LEU A 315 -6.47 9.70 -27.58
N THR A 316 -6.84 10.96 -27.86
CA THR A 316 -5.94 12.07 -27.48
C THR A 316 -5.83 12.17 -25.96
N THR A 317 -4.78 12.82 -25.45
CA THR A 317 -4.63 13.03 -23.99
C THR A 317 -5.83 13.81 -23.43
N GLU A 318 -6.27 14.85 -24.13
CA GLU A 318 -7.41 15.67 -23.70
C GLU A 318 -8.72 14.86 -23.70
N ALA A 319 -8.93 13.99 -24.69
CA ALA A 319 -10.11 13.14 -24.75
C ALA A 319 -10.10 12.06 -23.65
N PHE A 320 -8.94 11.46 -23.39
CA PHE A 320 -8.79 10.48 -22.31
C PHE A 320 -8.99 11.09 -20.93
N HIS A 321 -8.48 12.30 -20.67
CA HIS A 321 -8.74 13.03 -19.42
C HIS A 321 -10.20 13.46 -19.24
N ALA A 322 -10.97 13.54 -20.32
CA ALA A 322 -12.40 13.84 -20.25
C ALA A 322 -13.25 12.63 -19.81
N ILE A 323 -12.68 11.43 -19.69
CA ILE A 323 -13.36 10.25 -19.14
C ILE A 323 -13.61 10.48 -17.65
N LYS A 324 -14.90 10.47 -17.26
CA LYS A 324 -15.33 10.72 -15.88
C LYS A 324 -15.09 9.51 -14.98
N PRO A 325 -15.01 9.69 -13.64
CA PRO A 325 -14.90 8.58 -12.70
C PRO A 325 -15.99 7.51 -12.87
N GLU A 326 -17.24 7.91 -13.16
CA GLU A 326 -18.34 6.96 -13.37
C GLU A 326 -18.20 6.15 -14.67
N GLN A 327 -17.54 6.71 -15.69
CA GLN A 327 -17.21 6.02 -16.93
C GLN A 327 -16.01 5.09 -16.72
N MET A 328 -15.01 5.49 -15.92
CA MET A 328 -13.90 4.61 -15.53
C MET A 328 -14.38 3.35 -14.83
N GLY A 329 -15.42 3.45 -14.00
CA GLY A 329 -16.04 2.28 -13.36
C GLY A 329 -16.68 1.27 -14.33
N GLN A 330 -16.89 1.63 -15.60
CA GLN A 330 -17.47 0.74 -16.62
C GLN A 330 -16.41 -0.02 -17.43
N VAL A 331 -15.16 0.47 -17.45
CA VAL A 331 -14.05 -0.11 -18.23
C VAL A 331 -13.77 -1.53 -17.73
N TYR A 332 -13.72 -2.54 -18.61
CA TYR A 332 -13.46 -3.91 -18.18
C TYR A 332 -12.00 -4.15 -17.78
N LEU A 333 -11.74 -5.13 -16.90
CA LEU A 333 -10.41 -5.41 -16.35
C LEU A 333 -9.32 -5.62 -17.43
N ASP A 334 -9.64 -6.35 -18.51
CA ASP A 334 -8.70 -6.58 -19.60
C ASP A 334 -8.31 -5.29 -20.33
N ALA A 335 -9.23 -4.31 -20.43
CA ALA A 335 -8.92 -3.01 -20.99
C ALA A 335 -7.95 -2.22 -20.09
N PHE A 336 -8.12 -2.26 -18.76
CA PHE A 336 -7.17 -1.65 -17.83
C PHE A 336 -5.77 -2.28 -17.89
N ASN A 337 -5.71 -3.62 -18.00
CA ASN A 337 -4.44 -4.35 -18.12
C ASN A 337 -3.78 -4.13 -19.50
N GLY A 338 -4.57 -3.85 -20.53
CA GLY A 338 -4.10 -3.56 -21.88
C GLY A 338 -3.78 -2.08 -22.15
N LEU A 339 -4.02 -1.17 -21.20
CA LEU A 339 -3.52 0.21 -21.31
C LEU A 339 -2.00 0.18 -21.39
N ASP A 340 -1.39 0.97 -22.28
CA ASP A 340 0.07 1.07 -22.31
C ASP A 340 0.62 1.92 -21.15
N ALA A 341 1.95 1.93 -20.97
CA ALA A 341 2.58 2.65 -19.87
C ALA A 341 2.40 4.18 -19.98
N GLU A 342 2.34 4.72 -21.20
CA GLU A 342 2.11 6.16 -21.41
C GLU A 342 0.70 6.54 -20.96
N ARG A 343 -0.30 5.73 -21.32
CA ARG A 343 -1.70 5.94 -20.96
C ARG A 343 -1.94 5.81 -19.46
N ARG A 344 -1.32 4.82 -18.81
CA ARG A 344 -1.42 4.64 -17.36
C ARG A 344 -0.78 5.81 -16.59
N ALA A 345 0.34 6.34 -17.07
CA ALA A 345 0.98 7.52 -16.48
C ALA A 345 0.12 8.78 -16.59
N GLN A 346 -0.79 8.83 -17.58
CA GLN A 346 -1.73 9.93 -17.79
C GLN A 346 -3.02 9.83 -16.96
N LEU A 347 -3.28 8.72 -16.25
CA LEU A 347 -4.47 8.63 -15.39
C LEU A 347 -4.46 9.73 -14.32
N THR A 348 -5.62 10.33 -14.08
CA THR A 348 -5.79 11.32 -13.00
C THR A 348 -6.22 10.65 -11.69
N ALA A 349 -6.05 11.34 -10.56
CA ALA A 349 -6.51 10.84 -9.26
C ALA A 349 -8.02 10.50 -9.27
N ASP A 350 -8.85 11.37 -9.84
CA ASP A 350 -10.30 11.14 -9.95
C ASP A 350 -10.62 9.90 -10.78
N GLN A 351 -9.85 9.67 -11.86
CA GLN A 351 -10.02 8.50 -12.71
C GLN A 351 -9.61 7.20 -12.00
N VAL A 352 -8.50 7.19 -11.27
CA VAL A 352 -8.07 6.05 -10.45
C VAL A 352 -9.10 5.73 -9.37
N GLY A 353 -9.63 6.76 -8.70
CA GLY A 353 -10.70 6.61 -7.70
C GLY A 353 -12.01 6.05 -8.28
N GLY A 354 -12.25 6.24 -9.58
CA GLY A 354 -13.40 5.67 -10.30
C GLY A 354 -13.28 4.18 -10.66
N ILE A 355 -12.12 3.56 -10.50
CA ILE A 355 -11.90 2.14 -10.83
C ILE A 355 -12.59 1.26 -9.79
N ILE A 356 -13.65 0.54 -10.17
CA ILE A 356 -14.43 -0.28 -9.24
C ILE A 356 -13.92 -1.72 -9.07
N TYR A 357 -12.90 -2.13 -9.83
CA TYR A 357 -12.33 -3.46 -9.70
C TYR A 357 -11.53 -3.60 -8.42
N ASN A 358 -11.47 -4.84 -7.92
CA ASN A 358 -10.58 -5.15 -6.83
C ASN A 358 -9.12 -4.97 -7.28
N PHE A 359 -8.35 -4.17 -6.53
CA PHE A 359 -6.97 -3.87 -6.87
C PHE A 359 -6.04 -5.09 -6.75
N TYR A 360 -6.53 -6.18 -6.18
CA TYR A 360 -5.95 -7.52 -6.24
C TYR A 360 -5.58 -7.98 -7.66
N PHE A 361 -6.30 -7.54 -8.69
CA PHE A 361 -6.08 -7.99 -10.07
C PHE A 361 -4.98 -7.22 -10.83
N PHE A 362 -4.45 -6.13 -10.27
CA PHE A 362 -3.36 -5.35 -10.87
C PHE A 362 -1.99 -5.82 -10.35
N SER A 363 -0.95 -5.71 -11.17
CA SER A 363 0.43 -6.02 -10.77
C SER A 363 1.13 -4.80 -10.17
N SER A 364 2.26 -5.01 -9.49
CA SER A 364 3.14 -3.90 -9.05
C SER A 364 3.59 -3.01 -10.20
N ASP A 365 3.90 -3.57 -11.38
CA ASP A 365 4.26 -2.81 -12.58
C ASP A 365 3.13 -1.89 -13.07
N TRP A 366 1.87 -2.31 -12.89
CA TRP A 366 0.74 -1.47 -13.21
C TRP A 366 0.69 -0.25 -12.28
N PHE A 367 0.83 -0.46 -10.97
CA PHE A 367 0.87 0.63 -9.99
C PHE A 367 2.06 1.57 -10.18
N ASN A 368 3.26 1.03 -10.38
CA ASN A 368 4.48 1.83 -10.60
C ASN A 368 4.50 2.57 -11.95
N SER A 369 3.50 2.34 -12.82
CA SER A 369 3.33 3.09 -14.07
C SER A 369 2.28 4.19 -13.97
N LEU A 370 1.61 4.32 -12.83
CA LEU A 370 0.80 5.49 -12.54
C LEU A 370 1.70 6.71 -12.29
N SER A 371 1.13 7.91 -12.32
CA SER A 371 1.84 9.07 -11.78
C SER A 371 1.68 9.11 -10.26
N PRO A 372 2.65 9.68 -9.51
CA PRO A 372 2.50 9.95 -8.08
C PRO A 372 1.22 10.71 -7.73
N ASP A 373 0.77 11.63 -8.59
CA ASP A 373 -0.50 12.35 -8.36
C ASP A 373 -1.72 11.45 -8.53
N ALA A 374 -1.69 10.48 -9.46
CA ALA A 374 -2.77 9.51 -9.63
C ALA A 374 -2.91 8.58 -8.42
N MET A 375 -1.80 8.24 -7.74
CA MET A 375 -1.81 7.42 -6.53
C MET A 375 -2.67 8.01 -5.40
N LYS A 376 -2.79 9.33 -5.33
CA LYS A 376 -3.65 10.02 -4.35
C LYS A 376 -5.14 9.75 -4.56
N GLY A 377 -5.52 9.26 -5.74
CA GLY A 377 -6.88 8.83 -6.09
C GLY A 377 -7.28 7.46 -5.54
N ILE A 378 -6.31 6.65 -5.08
CA ILE A 378 -6.60 5.32 -4.53
C ILE A 378 -7.42 5.47 -3.25
N THR A 379 -8.63 4.95 -3.24
CA THR A 379 -9.52 5.02 -2.09
C THR A 379 -9.09 4.04 -0.99
N ALA A 380 -9.56 4.27 0.25
CA ALA A 380 -9.31 3.38 1.37
C ALA A 380 -9.75 1.93 1.07
N ASP A 381 -10.92 1.76 0.46
CA ASP A 381 -11.47 0.45 0.08
C ASP A 381 -10.63 -0.23 -0.99
N GLN A 382 -10.13 0.51 -1.99
CA GLN A 382 -9.23 -0.03 -3.01
C GLN A 382 -7.90 -0.47 -2.38
N LEU A 383 -7.32 0.37 -1.51
CA LEU A 383 -6.04 0.11 -0.87
C LEU A 383 -6.08 -1.12 0.05
N ALA A 384 -7.19 -1.31 0.78
CA ALA A 384 -7.39 -2.47 1.66
C ALA A 384 -7.37 -3.82 0.94
N HIS A 385 -7.52 -3.84 -0.40
CA HIS A 385 -7.55 -5.06 -1.21
C HIS A 385 -6.31 -5.21 -2.12
N ILE A 386 -5.21 -4.54 -1.82
CA ILE A 386 -3.93 -4.75 -2.52
C ILE A 386 -3.20 -5.97 -1.94
N GLN A 387 -2.66 -6.81 -2.81
CA GLN A 387 -1.84 -7.96 -2.39
C GLN A 387 -0.54 -7.50 -1.71
N THR A 388 -0.11 -8.22 -0.69
CA THR A 388 1.19 -8.01 -0.01
C THR A 388 2.35 -7.94 -1.01
N ASP A 389 2.36 -8.84 -1.99
CA ASP A 389 3.41 -8.89 -3.01
C ASP A 389 3.39 -7.67 -3.95
N ASN A 390 2.24 -7.05 -4.19
CA ASN A 390 2.19 -5.82 -4.97
C ASN A 390 2.73 -4.65 -4.16
N PHE A 391 2.23 -4.49 -2.93
CA PHE A 391 2.56 -3.35 -2.07
C PHE A 391 4.05 -3.27 -1.73
N LYS A 392 4.70 -4.41 -1.47
CA LYS A 392 6.15 -4.44 -1.17
C LYS A 392 7.06 -4.10 -2.36
N HIS A 393 6.55 -4.17 -3.59
CA HIS A 393 7.30 -3.86 -4.82
C HIS A 393 6.95 -2.47 -5.38
N TRP A 394 6.19 -1.66 -4.65
CA TRP A 394 6.05 -0.25 -4.98
C TRP A 394 7.38 0.46 -4.77
N ASP A 395 7.73 1.33 -5.71
CA ASP A 395 8.93 2.15 -5.58
C ASP A 395 8.74 3.28 -4.56
N ASN A 396 9.86 3.92 -4.23
CA ASN A 396 9.90 4.94 -3.19
C ASN A 396 9.10 6.20 -3.54
N ASP A 397 9.02 6.56 -4.82
CA ASP A 397 8.27 7.75 -5.26
C ASP A 397 6.77 7.53 -5.11
N HIS A 398 6.27 6.32 -5.43
CA HIS A 398 4.87 5.95 -5.27
C HIS A 398 4.48 5.77 -3.80
N LEU A 399 5.36 5.21 -2.97
CA LEU A 399 5.13 5.13 -1.52
C LEU A 399 5.08 6.53 -0.89
N ALA A 400 5.98 7.44 -1.28
CA ALA A 400 5.99 8.82 -0.82
C ALA A 400 4.77 9.64 -1.30
N ALA A 401 4.12 9.21 -2.39
CA ALA A 401 2.95 9.87 -2.92
C ALA A 401 1.66 9.59 -2.13
N LEU A 402 1.64 8.53 -1.32
CA LEU A 402 0.49 8.17 -0.49
C LEU A 402 0.21 9.26 0.55
N THR A 403 -1.06 9.61 0.66
CA THR A 403 -1.55 10.52 1.71
C THR A 403 -1.51 9.85 3.08
N ALA A 404 -1.46 10.64 4.16
CA ALA A 404 -1.48 10.10 5.52
C ALA A 404 -2.74 9.25 5.78
N ALA A 405 -3.89 9.67 5.26
CA ALA A 405 -5.14 8.91 5.34
C ALA A 405 -5.09 7.56 4.61
N GLN A 406 -4.40 7.49 3.46
CA GLN A 406 -4.15 6.22 2.77
C GLN A 406 -3.20 5.32 3.57
N VAL A 407 -2.10 5.86 4.08
CA VAL A 407 -1.15 5.11 4.93
C VAL A 407 -1.84 4.58 6.20
N ALA A 408 -2.78 5.35 6.78
CA ALA A 408 -3.56 4.95 7.96
C ALA A 408 -4.35 3.64 7.79
N VAL A 409 -4.74 3.31 6.54
CA VAL A 409 -5.52 2.13 6.19
C VAL A 409 -4.77 1.15 5.27
N ALA A 410 -3.50 1.44 4.98
CA ALA A 410 -2.68 0.61 4.11
C ALA A 410 -2.47 -0.78 4.73
N PRO A 411 -2.75 -1.87 3.98
CA PRO A 411 -2.45 -3.21 4.47
C PRO A 411 -0.94 -3.46 4.40
N HIS A 412 -0.46 -4.44 5.17
CA HIS A 412 0.89 -5.00 5.01
C HIS A 412 2.07 -4.02 5.17
N LEU A 413 1.94 -2.98 6.00
CA LEU A 413 3.07 -2.08 6.32
C LEU A 413 4.33 -2.85 6.79
N ASN A 414 4.11 -3.93 7.55
CA ASN A 414 5.15 -4.83 8.03
C ASN A 414 5.87 -5.66 6.95
N ALA A 415 5.40 -5.63 5.70
CA ALA A 415 6.05 -6.27 4.56
C ALA A 415 7.06 -5.36 3.86
N LEU A 416 7.07 -4.06 4.17
CA LEU A 416 8.01 -3.09 3.63
C LEU A 416 9.39 -3.25 4.25
N THR A 417 10.42 -2.88 3.48
CA THR A 417 11.76 -2.68 4.03
C THR A 417 11.82 -1.44 4.91
N SER A 418 12.85 -1.32 5.76
CA SER A 418 13.07 -0.12 6.58
C SER A 418 13.12 1.15 5.73
N ASP A 419 13.82 1.10 4.60
CA ASP A 419 13.97 2.25 3.71
C ASP A 419 12.63 2.67 3.09
N GLN A 420 11.84 1.71 2.60
CA GLN A 420 10.51 1.96 2.05
C GLN A 420 9.55 2.56 3.10
N PHE A 421 9.55 2.02 4.32
CA PHE A 421 8.70 2.55 5.39
C PHE A 421 9.05 4.02 5.72
N GLY A 422 10.32 4.40 5.61
CA GLY A 422 10.79 5.76 5.82
C GLY A 422 10.23 6.81 4.84
N TYR A 423 9.72 6.41 3.67
CA TYR A 423 9.08 7.30 2.70
C TYR A 423 7.61 7.60 3.00
N LEU A 424 6.96 6.84 3.88
CA LEU A 424 5.54 6.99 4.18
C LEU A 424 5.26 8.22 5.05
N ASN A 425 4.13 8.88 4.82
CA ASN A 425 3.58 9.80 5.80
C ASN A 425 2.74 9.05 6.84
N ILE A 426 3.30 8.85 8.03
CA ILE A 426 2.69 8.06 9.10
C ILE A 426 1.89 8.89 10.12
N SER A 427 1.70 10.19 9.88
CA SER A 427 1.11 11.11 10.88
C SER A 427 -0.32 10.76 11.27
N GLU A 428 -1.06 10.03 10.43
CA GLU A 428 -2.44 9.61 10.69
C GLU A 428 -2.59 8.13 11.07
N LEU A 429 -1.47 7.39 11.25
CA LEU A 429 -1.56 6.00 11.73
C LEU A 429 -2.31 5.94 13.09
N PRO A 430 -3.27 5.03 13.28
CA PRO A 430 -3.93 4.91 14.57
C PRO A 430 -2.94 4.41 15.63
N VAL A 431 -3.12 4.85 16.89
CA VAL A 431 -2.25 4.47 18.02
C VAL A 431 -2.13 2.95 18.18
N SER A 432 -3.17 2.19 17.83
CA SER A 432 -3.14 0.72 17.81
C SER A 432 -2.11 0.16 16.82
N SER A 433 -1.95 0.78 15.65
CA SER A 433 -0.95 0.37 14.66
C SER A 433 0.46 0.78 15.10
N ILE A 434 0.63 1.98 15.69
CA ILE A 434 1.92 2.41 16.24
C ILE A 434 2.44 1.43 17.31
N LYS A 435 1.55 0.91 18.16
CA LYS A 435 1.87 -0.12 19.16
C LYS A 435 2.32 -1.46 18.57
N GLN A 436 1.98 -1.74 17.31
CA GLN A 436 2.24 -3.01 16.63
C GLN A 436 3.37 -2.92 15.60
N LEU A 437 4.06 -1.79 15.49
CA LEU A 437 5.20 -1.65 14.59
C LEU A 437 6.26 -2.72 14.90
N SER A 438 6.72 -3.38 13.85
CA SER A 438 7.80 -4.36 13.87
C SER A 438 9.17 -3.68 13.96
N LYS A 439 10.19 -4.44 14.35
CA LYS A 439 11.58 -3.95 14.40
C LYS A 439 12.05 -3.31 13.08
N THR A 440 11.65 -3.87 11.93
CA THR A 440 11.98 -3.31 10.60
C THR A 440 11.39 -1.91 10.42
N GLU A 441 10.13 -1.70 10.83
CA GLU A 441 9.47 -0.40 10.73
C GLU A 441 10.09 0.61 11.71
N TYR A 442 10.41 0.20 12.94
CA TYR A 442 11.16 1.04 13.90
C TYR A 442 12.51 1.50 13.34
N GLN A 443 13.24 0.61 12.67
CA GLN A 443 14.52 0.92 12.03
C GLN A 443 14.37 1.84 10.82
N GLY A 444 13.21 1.80 10.15
CA GLY A 444 12.86 2.66 9.02
C GLY A 444 12.35 4.05 9.40
N LEU A 445 11.98 4.28 10.66
CA LEU A 445 11.52 5.58 11.13
C LEU A 445 12.56 6.66 10.83
N THR A 446 12.09 7.81 10.36
CA THR A 446 12.93 9.00 10.13
C THR A 446 12.66 10.07 11.18
N ALA A 447 13.60 11.01 11.35
CA ALA A 447 13.40 12.15 12.25
C ALA A 447 12.16 12.98 11.90
N GLN A 448 11.86 13.12 10.60
CA GLN A 448 10.68 13.85 10.12
C GLN A 448 9.38 13.12 10.46
N GLN A 449 9.36 11.78 10.30
CA GLN A 449 8.20 10.97 10.69
C GLN A 449 7.95 11.08 12.19
N ILE A 450 8.98 10.89 13.03
CA ILE A 450 8.86 11.07 14.49
C ILE A 450 8.32 12.46 14.85
N ALA A 451 8.89 13.52 14.26
CA ALA A 451 8.45 14.89 14.54
C ALA A 451 6.98 15.16 14.12
N SER A 452 6.44 14.39 13.18
CA SER A 452 5.06 14.53 12.69
C SER A 452 4.02 13.78 13.52
N LEU A 453 4.44 12.88 14.41
CA LEU A 453 3.53 12.10 15.24
C LEU A 453 2.92 12.93 16.37
N SER A 454 1.66 12.65 16.71
CA SER A 454 0.98 13.21 17.87
C SER A 454 1.60 12.71 19.19
N ALA A 455 1.30 13.40 20.29
CA ALA A 455 1.71 12.98 21.62
C ALA A 455 1.20 11.57 21.97
N GLU A 456 -0.04 11.24 21.62
CA GLU A 456 -0.65 9.94 21.86
C GLU A 456 -0.01 8.83 21.03
N GLN A 457 0.37 9.13 19.79
CA GLN A 457 1.11 8.19 18.94
C GLN A 457 2.51 7.93 19.52
N ILE A 458 3.23 8.98 19.95
CA ILE A 458 4.55 8.85 20.59
C ILE A 458 4.47 8.01 21.88
N GLN A 459 3.47 8.24 22.73
CA GLN A 459 3.22 7.39 23.90
C GLN A 459 2.86 5.94 23.55
N GLY A 460 2.43 5.67 22.32
CA GLY A 460 2.14 4.34 21.81
C GLY A 460 3.38 3.52 21.47
N LEU A 461 4.55 4.14 21.30
CA LEU A 461 5.80 3.44 20.98
C LEU A 461 6.22 2.52 22.14
N GLN A 462 6.44 1.24 21.85
CA GLN A 462 6.77 0.21 22.83
C GLN A 462 8.27 -0.13 22.89
N HIS A 463 9.00 0.07 21.78
CA HIS A 463 10.38 -0.39 21.63
C HIS A 463 11.33 0.76 21.26
N LEU A 464 11.47 1.75 22.15
CA LEU A 464 12.30 2.94 21.92
C LEU A 464 13.76 2.61 21.61
N SER A 465 14.28 1.47 22.11
CA SER A 465 15.64 0.99 21.83
C SER A 465 15.85 0.53 20.39
N TRP A 466 14.79 0.32 19.60
CA TRP A 466 14.88 -0.05 18.18
C TRP A 466 14.93 1.17 17.25
N ILE A 467 14.62 2.36 17.77
CA ILE A 467 14.66 3.61 16.99
C ILE A 467 16.11 3.94 16.67
N SER A 468 16.39 4.25 15.40
CA SER A 468 17.73 4.63 14.98
C SER A 468 18.17 5.95 15.64
N ALA A 469 19.48 6.11 15.89
CA ALA A 469 20.03 7.34 16.45
C ALA A 469 19.61 8.60 15.65
N ALA A 470 19.53 8.48 14.33
CA ALA A 470 19.08 9.55 13.45
C ALA A 470 17.60 9.91 13.66
N ALA A 471 16.72 8.91 13.83
CA ALA A 471 15.31 9.13 14.06
C ALA A 471 15.00 9.70 15.45
N THR A 472 15.78 9.33 16.46
CA THR A 472 15.65 9.85 17.83
C THR A 472 15.86 11.37 17.90
N GLN A 473 16.62 11.95 16.97
CA GLN A 473 16.76 13.41 16.85
C GLN A 473 15.46 14.12 16.43
N GLY A 474 14.46 13.39 15.92
CA GLY A 474 13.15 13.91 15.53
C GLY A 474 12.19 14.18 16.69
N PHE A 475 12.48 13.68 17.90
CA PHE A 475 11.63 13.93 19.06
C PHE A 475 11.63 15.43 19.40
N THR A 476 10.43 16.00 19.47
CA THR A 476 10.24 17.42 19.77
C THR A 476 10.08 17.67 21.26
N THR A 477 10.31 18.90 21.71
CA THR A 477 10.10 19.31 23.11
C THR A 477 8.68 19.04 23.60
N ALA A 478 7.67 19.29 22.76
CA ALA A 478 6.27 19.05 23.07
C ALA A 478 5.98 17.54 23.25
N GLN A 479 6.54 16.69 22.39
CA GLN A 479 6.40 15.24 22.50
C GLN A 479 7.09 14.71 23.77
N MET A 480 8.28 15.21 24.12
CA MET A 480 8.98 14.82 25.34
C MET A 480 8.27 15.28 26.61
N GLN A 481 7.66 16.46 26.61
CA GLN A 481 6.81 16.93 27.73
C GLN A 481 5.51 16.14 27.84
N ALA A 482 4.98 15.70 26.71
CA ALA A 482 3.78 14.89 26.67
C ALA A 482 4.05 13.41 26.95
N PHE A 483 5.32 12.96 26.92
CA PHE A 483 5.67 11.64 27.43
C PHE A 483 5.17 11.57 28.88
N GLY A 484 4.47 10.50 29.25
CA GLY A 484 3.96 10.38 30.63
C GLY A 484 5.09 10.51 31.66
N ASN A 485 4.74 10.61 32.95
CA ASN A 485 5.75 10.74 34.01
C ASN A 485 6.66 9.51 34.16
N ASP A 486 6.39 8.40 33.48
CA ASP A 486 7.10 7.13 33.61
C ASP A 486 8.04 6.92 32.41
N LEU A 487 9.34 7.08 32.66
CA LEU A 487 10.43 6.88 31.71
C LEU A 487 11.27 5.64 32.04
N SER A 488 10.76 4.71 32.85
CA SER A 488 11.51 3.52 33.28
C SER A 488 11.97 2.62 32.13
N GLY A 489 11.34 2.71 30.96
CA GLY A 489 11.74 2.01 29.73
C GLY A 489 12.79 2.73 28.87
N PHE A 490 13.27 3.91 29.28
CA PHE A 490 14.24 4.69 28.50
C PHE A 490 15.65 4.21 28.83
N SER A 491 16.43 3.90 27.78
CA SER A 491 17.86 3.60 27.93
C SER A 491 18.70 4.88 27.87
N SER A 492 19.90 4.84 28.45
CA SER A 492 20.91 5.89 28.29
C SER A 492 21.24 6.12 26.81
N THR A 493 21.33 5.07 26.00
CA THR A 493 21.55 5.16 24.56
C THR A 493 20.45 5.95 23.85
N PHE A 494 19.18 5.69 24.17
CA PHE A 494 18.07 6.47 23.60
C PHE A 494 18.17 7.94 24.04
N LEU A 495 18.38 8.17 25.33
CA LEU A 495 18.48 9.52 25.91
C LEU A 495 19.65 10.33 25.33
N ASN A 496 20.82 9.73 25.14
CA ASN A 496 22.00 10.35 24.54
C ASN A 496 21.84 10.60 23.03
N ASN A 497 20.89 9.92 22.37
CA ASN A 497 20.53 10.18 20.98
C ASN A 497 19.39 11.20 20.83
N LEU A 498 18.84 11.75 21.91
CA LEU A 498 17.93 12.89 21.83
C LEU A 498 18.68 14.16 21.46
N SER A 499 17.97 15.11 20.86
CA SER A 499 18.47 16.48 20.76
C SER A 499 18.56 17.10 22.16
N LEU A 500 19.48 18.06 22.37
CA LEU A 500 19.62 18.73 23.67
C LEU A 500 18.34 19.46 24.07
N ASP A 501 17.60 20.01 23.10
CA ASP A 501 16.31 20.65 23.34
C ASP A 501 15.28 19.63 23.86
N ALA A 502 15.17 18.47 23.20
CA ALA A 502 14.28 17.39 23.63
C ALA A 502 14.65 16.86 25.03
N MET A 503 15.94 16.71 25.32
CA MET A 503 16.45 16.33 26.65
C MET A 503 16.08 17.37 27.71
N SER A 504 16.31 18.66 27.43
CA SER A 504 16.01 19.75 28.36
C SER A 504 14.51 19.94 28.64
N ALA A 505 13.65 19.38 27.79
CA ALA A 505 12.21 19.42 27.94
C ALA A 505 11.67 18.40 28.95
N LEU A 506 12.48 17.43 29.38
CA LEU A 506 12.12 16.48 30.42
C LEU A 506 11.98 17.17 31.78
N THR A 507 10.88 16.88 32.47
CA THR A 507 10.58 17.43 33.79
C THR A 507 11.32 16.66 34.89
N PRO A 508 11.56 17.28 36.06
CA PRO A 508 12.13 16.56 37.20
C PRO A 508 11.31 15.32 37.61
N SER A 509 9.97 15.38 37.49
CA SER A 509 9.10 14.24 37.76
C SER A 509 9.34 13.07 36.81
N GLN A 510 9.53 13.35 35.51
CA GLN A 510 9.88 12.33 34.53
C GLN A 510 11.28 11.76 34.79
N LEU A 511 12.27 12.62 35.00
CA LEU A 511 13.66 12.21 35.25
C LEU A 511 13.80 11.31 36.48
N LYS A 512 13.00 11.55 37.54
CA LYS A 512 12.97 10.71 38.76
C LYS A 512 12.52 9.26 38.52
N THR A 513 11.89 8.97 37.38
CA THR A 513 11.43 7.61 37.04
C THR A 513 12.39 6.87 36.13
N LEU A 514 13.47 7.53 35.67
CA LEU A 514 14.55 6.85 34.96
C LEU A 514 15.16 5.78 35.87
N THR A 515 15.60 4.68 35.26
CA THR A 515 16.43 3.72 36.00
C THR A 515 17.75 4.40 36.38
N PRO A 516 18.37 4.04 37.52
CA PRO A 516 19.68 4.56 37.88
C PRO A 516 20.71 4.40 36.76
N VAL A 517 20.69 3.30 36.02
CA VAL A 517 21.58 3.04 34.89
C VAL A 517 21.34 3.98 33.72
N ALA A 518 20.08 4.21 33.34
CA ALA A 518 19.75 5.16 32.29
C ALA A 518 20.24 6.57 32.64
N PHE A 519 20.15 6.95 33.93
CA PHE A 519 20.58 8.25 34.43
C PHE A 519 22.11 8.40 34.49
N ILE A 520 22.84 7.45 35.07
CA ILE A 520 24.31 7.52 35.18
C ILE A 520 25.02 7.25 33.84
N GLY A 521 24.34 6.59 32.90
CA GLY A 521 24.85 6.36 31.55
C GLY A 521 24.71 7.55 30.61
N LEU A 522 24.18 8.68 31.08
CA LEU A 522 24.07 9.89 30.27
C LEU A 522 25.45 10.42 29.88
N GLU A 523 25.59 10.90 28.65
CA GLU A 523 26.75 11.67 28.25
C GLU A 523 26.77 13.01 29.00
N TYR A 524 27.96 13.52 29.27
CA TYR A 524 28.15 14.77 30.02
C TYR A 524 27.31 15.93 29.49
N ARG A 525 27.19 16.08 28.16
CA ARG A 525 26.40 17.17 27.55
C ARG A 525 24.90 17.01 27.78
N HIS A 526 24.38 15.79 27.69
CA HIS A 526 22.96 15.49 27.94
C HIS A 526 22.62 15.61 29.41
N PHE A 527 23.55 15.20 30.29
CA PHE A 527 23.41 15.43 31.72
C PHE A 527 23.30 16.92 32.05
N LEU A 528 24.15 17.76 31.46
CA LEU A 528 24.09 19.21 31.64
C LEU A 528 22.84 19.86 31.04
N ALA A 529 22.21 19.25 30.03
CA ALA A 529 20.97 19.75 29.45
C ALA A 529 19.77 19.58 30.40
N MET A 530 19.87 18.68 31.38
CA MET A 530 18.87 18.53 32.44
C MET A 530 19.02 19.69 33.44
N ASN A 531 18.02 20.57 33.49
CA ASN A 531 17.98 21.64 34.47
C ASN A 531 17.57 21.12 35.86
N ASN A 532 18.01 21.80 36.93
CA ASN A 532 17.59 21.58 38.32
C ASN A 532 17.97 20.23 38.94
N PHE A 533 19.26 19.86 38.91
CA PHE A 533 19.78 18.67 39.63
C PHE A 533 19.33 18.60 41.11
N SER A 534 19.13 19.74 41.77
CA SER A 534 18.60 19.82 43.14
C SER A 534 17.26 19.08 43.31
N ASP A 535 16.41 19.09 42.29
CA ASP A 535 15.12 18.42 42.33
C ASP A 535 15.27 16.90 42.26
N LEU A 536 16.41 16.39 41.78
CA LEU A 536 16.71 14.96 41.60
C LEU A 536 17.46 14.34 42.78
N ILE A 537 17.75 15.13 43.83
CA ILE A 537 18.61 14.68 44.93
C ILE A 537 18.05 13.47 45.70
N ASP A 538 16.73 13.36 45.81
CA ASP A 538 16.07 12.22 46.45
C ASP A 538 16.32 10.92 45.68
N MET A 539 16.35 10.98 44.35
CA MET A 539 16.67 9.83 43.48
C MET A 539 18.14 9.45 43.64
N VAL A 540 19.06 10.42 43.61
CA VAL A 540 20.49 10.15 43.78
C VAL A 540 20.80 9.63 45.19
N SER A 541 19.98 9.97 46.20
CA SER A 541 20.13 9.49 47.57
C SER A 541 19.89 7.97 47.71
N SER A 542 19.20 7.34 46.76
CA SER A 542 18.99 5.87 46.75
C SER A 542 20.05 5.10 45.97
N PHE A 543 21.01 5.78 45.33
CA PHE A 543 22.03 5.13 44.52
C PHE A 543 22.98 4.30 45.37
N THR A 544 23.36 3.14 44.86
CA THR A 544 24.42 2.32 45.46
C THR A 544 25.77 3.04 45.40
N SER A 545 26.74 2.57 46.19
CA SER A 545 28.10 3.10 46.16
C SER A 545 28.68 3.11 44.75
N ASP A 546 28.45 2.06 43.98
CA ASP A 546 28.93 1.94 42.60
C ASP A 546 28.28 2.97 41.65
N GLN A 547 26.94 3.07 41.69
CA GLN A 547 26.19 4.03 40.88
C GLN A 547 26.59 5.47 41.20
N LEU A 548 26.79 5.78 42.49
CA LEU A 548 27.25 7.09 42.91
C LEU A 548 28.68 7.38 42.43
N LEU A 549 29.58 6.41 42.54
CA LEU A 549 30.96 6.58 42.10
C LEU A 549 31.07 6.73 40.57
N THR A 550 30.16 6.11 39.82
CA THR A 550 29.99 6.31 38.37
C THR A 550 29.45 7.70 38.04
N LEU A 551 28.49 8.21 38.83
CA LEU A 551 27.90 9.54 38.63
C LEU A 551 28.82 10.69 39.07
N SER A 552 29.61 10.48 40.13
CA SER A 552 30.40 11.53 40.79
C SER A 552 31.28 12.40 39.86
N PRO A 553 31.91 11.86 38.80
CA PRO A 553 32.69 12.67 37.84
C PRO A 553 31.85 13.67 37.04
N MET A 554 30.56 13.38 36.87
CA MET A 554 29.63 14.24 36.13
C MET A 554 29.12 15.41 36.97
N LEU A 555 29.29 15.34 38.30
CA LEU A 555 28.77 16.32 39.24
C LEU A 555 29.75 17.47 39.44
N SER A 556 29.26 18.70 39.33
CA SER A 556 30.01 19.89 39.76
C SER A 556 30.22 19.88 41.28
N ILE A 557 31.19 20.67 41.76
CA ILE A 557 31.46 20.82 43.20
C ILE A 557 30.19 21.27 43.97
N GLU A 558 29.38 22.15 43.36
CA GLU A 558 28.12 22.61 43.95
C GLU A 558 27.09 21.48 44.04
N GLN A 559 26.99 20.64 42.99
CA GLN A 559 26.08 19.49 42.98
C GLN A 559 26.52 18.40 43.97
N GLN A 560 27.82 18.13 44.09
CA GLN A 560 28.36 17.21 45.09
C GLN A 560 28.05 17.69 46.52
N GLY A 561 28.01 19.00 46.74
CA GLY A 561 27.63 19.59 48.03
C GLY A 561 26.16 19.33 48.44
N LEU A 562 25.29 18.93 47.52
CA LEU A 562 23.90 18.57 47.79
C LEU A 562 23.72 17.12 48.26
N LEU A 563 24.74 16.26 48.04
CA LEU A 563 24.70 14.85 48.42
C LEU A 563 24.71 14.69 49.95
N SER A 564 24.26 13.55 50.45
CA SER A 564 24.35 13.25 51.89
C SER A 564 25.81 13.18 52.37
N GLN A 565 26.05 13.38 53.68
CA GLN A 565 27.40 13.31 54.25
C GLN A 565 28.09 11.97 53.97
N GLY A 566 27.35 10.85 54.00
CA GLY A 566 27.88 9.52 53.69
C GLY A 566 28.32 9.39 52.22
N GLN A 567 27.52 9.93 51.30
CA GLN A 567 27.84 9.94 49.87
C GLN A 567 29.08 10.81 49.56
N GLN A 568 29.16 12.01 50.14
CA GLN A 568 30.35 12.86 50.01
C GLN A 568 31.60 12.18 50.59
N ALA A 569 31.47 11.52 51.75
CA ALA A 569 32.58 10.78 52.36
C ALA A 569 33.06 9.61 51.48
N LEU A 570 32.14 8.89 50.82
CA LEU A 570 32.48 7.83 49.88
C LEU A 570 33.25 8.36 48.66
N ILE A 571 32.78 9.46 48.06
CA ILE A 571 33.45 10.09 46.91
C ILE A 571 34.86 10.55 47.31
N ASN A 572 35.01 11.26 48.43
CA ASN A 572 36.32 11.69 48.91
C ASN A 572 37.25 10.50 49.20
N LYS A 573 36.72 9.45 49.85
CA LYS A 573 37.49 8.23 50.13
C LYS A 573 37.96 7.53 48.85
N SER A 574 37.10 7.50 47.83
CA SER A 574 37.44 6.97 46.51
C SER A 574 38.58 7.75 45.87
N VAL A 575 38.51 9.08 45.86
CA VAL A 575 39.57 9.94 45.30
C VAL A 575 40.90 9.75 46.03
N ASP A 576 40.89 9.85 47.37
CA ASP A 576 42.09 9.73 48.21
C ASP A 576 42.76 8.35 48.04
N THR A 577 41.94 7.28 48.06
CA THR A 577 42.45 5.91 47.90
C THR A 577 42.96 5.68 46.48
N GLY A 578 42.27 6.22 45.46
CA GLY A 578 42.60 6.04 44.06
C GLY A 578 44.00 6.55 43.68
N PHE A 579 44.37 7.77 44.10
CA PHE A 579 45.71 8.29 43.86
C PHE A 579 46.79 7.43 44.53
N SER A 580 46.58 7.03 45.79
CA SER A 580 47.52 6.17 46.51
C SER A 580 47.67 4.78 45.87
N LEU A 581 46.60 4.26 45.28
CA LEU A 581 46.58 2.97 44.61
C LEU A 581 47.40 3.02 43.31
N VAL A 582 47.19 4.03 42.46
CA VAL A 582 47.96 4.20 41.20
C VAL A 582 49.47 4.22 41.47
N ASP A 583 49.88 4.91 42.53
CA ASP A 583 51.30 5.01 42.90
C ASP A 583 51.86 3.66 43.39
N SER A 584 51.04 2.85 44.05
CA SER A 584 51.43 1.59 44.69
C SER A 584 51.43 0.38 43.76
N VAL A 585 50.79 0.46 42.59
CA VAL A 585 50.80 -0.61 41.57
C VAL A 585 52.12 -0.63 40.80
N HIS A 586 52.65 -1.84 40.57
CA HIS A 586 53.95 -2.08 39.95
C HIS A 586 53.84 -2.52 38.48
N ASP A 587 52.78 -3.25 38.11
CA ASP A 587 52.55 -3.67 36.74
C ASP A 587 52.28 -2.45 35.82
N PRO A 588 53.05 -2.29 34.73
CA PRO A 588 52.98 -1.10 33.90
C PRO A 588 51.67 -0.98 33.12
N ILE A 589 51.02 -2.10 32.78
CA ILE A 589 49.73 -2.08 32.06
C ILE A 589 48.67 -1.60 33.03
N LEU A 590 48.52 -2.29 34.17
CA LEU A 590 47.54 -1.96 35.20
C LEU A 590 47.70 -0.50 35.70
N LYS A 591 48.94 -0.07 35.94
CA LYS A 591 49.24 1.32 36.34
C LYS A 591 48.81 2.33 35.27
N THR A 592 49.03 2.02 33.99
CA THR A 592 48.65 2.90 32.89
C THR A 592 47.13 2.98 32.76
N SER A 593 46.43 1.84 32.80
CA SER A 593 44.96 1.81 32.73
C SER A 593 44.32 2.59 33.89
N MET A 594 44.82 2.39 35.12
CA MET A 594 44.36 3.14 36.29
C MET A 594 44.69 4.64 36.19
N HIS A 595 45.89 5.00 35.76
CA HIS A 595 46.27 6.40 35.58
C HIS A 595 45.36 7.09 34.56
N ASN A 596 45.11 6.44 33.42
CA ASN A 596 44.22 6.96 32.38
C ASN A 596 42.79 7.17 32.89
N ALA A 597 42.26 6.22 33.66
CA ALA A 597 40.93 6.35 34.28
C ALA A 597 40.87 7.58 35.21
N VAL A 598 41.85 7.76 36.11
CA VAL A 598 41.90 8.92 37.02
C VAL A 598 42.07 10.24 36.25
N THR A 599 42.88 10.27 35.19
CA THR A 599 43.05 11.49 34.37
C THR A 599 41.80 11.87 33.58
N ASN A 600 40.89 10.91 33.35
CA ASN A 600 39.59 11.14 32.74
C ASN A 600 38.49 11.33 33.80
N ASP A 601 38.87 11.76 35.00
CA ASP A 601 38.02 11.98 36.17
C ASP A 601 37.18 10.75 36.59
N SER A 602 37.50 9.55 36.12
CA SER A 602 36.71 8.35 36.42
C SER A 602 37.08 7.76 37.78
N SER A 603 36.09 7.27 38.52
CA SER A 603 36.36 6.52 39.76
C SER A 603 37.00 5.18 39.44
N LEU A 604 38.15 4.88 40.06
CA LEU A 604 38.77 3.55 40.00
C LEU A 604 37.96 2.47 40.68
N PHE A 605 36.84 2.80 41.33
CA PHE A 605 36.07 1.87 42.14
C PHE A 605 34.65 1.66 41.61
N SER A 606 34.34 2.20 40.42
CA SER A 606 33.10 1.89 39.70
C SER A 606 33.23 0.64 38.83
N PHE A 607 32.11 -0.03 38.61
CA PHE A 607 31.97 -1.26 37.82
C PHE A 607 32.62 -1.12 36.44
N THR A 608 32.25 -0.08 35.68
CA THR A 608 32.74 0.14 34.31
C THR A 608 34.26 0.37 34.26
N THR A 609 34.80 1.10 35.23
CA THR A 609 36.24 1.38 35.28
C THR A 609 37.02 0.11 35.64
N ILE A 610 36.54 -0.65 36.63
CA ILE A 610 37.12 -1.93 37.02
C ILE A 610 37.14 -2.89 35.83
N GLU A 611 36.00 -3.07 35.16
CA GLU A 611 35.84 -3.93 33.99
C GLU A 611 36.83 -3.53 32.88
N SER A 612 36.90 -2.24 32.55
CA SER A 612 37.81 -1.70 31.54
C SER A 612 39.28 -1.97 31.87
N ILE A 613 39.68 -1.74 33.14
CA ILE A 613 41.04 -2.00 33.61
C ILE A 613 41.39 -3.49 33.52
N LEU A 614 40.48 -4.38 33.90
CA LEU A 614 40.69 -5.83 33.82
C LEU A 614 40.79 -6.31 32.36
N LYS A 615 39.92 -5.81 31.47
CA LYS A 615 39.94 -6.14 30.03
C LYS A 615 41.21 -5.63 29.36
N ASP A 616 41.65 -4.41 29.69
CA ASP A 616 42.88 -3.83 29.17
C ASP A 616 44.09 -4.68 29.56
N LEU A 617 44.19 -5.06 30.84
CA LEU A 617 45.23 -5.96 31.31
C LEU A 617 45.18 -7.33 30.62
N ALA A 618 44.01 -7.97 30.56
CA ALA A 618 43.85 -9.29 29.95
C ALA A 618 44.22 -9.31 28.46
N SER A 619 43.88 -8.24 27.72
CA SER A 619 44.17 -8.12 26.29
C SER A 619 45.65 -7.94 25.96
N GLN A 620 46.42 -7.39 26.91
CA GLN A 620 47.84 -7.06 26.75
C GLN A 620 48.78 -8.09 27.39
N LEU A 621 48.24 -9.20 27.92
CA LEU A 621 49.06 -10.31 28.42
C LEU A 621 49.87 -10.95 27.28
N THR A 622 51.19 -10.97 27.45
CA THR A 622 52.13 -11.59 26.49
C THR A 622 52.50 -13.04 26.87
N GLY A 623 51.94 -13.54 27.98
CA GLY A 623 52.12 -14.89 28.54
C GLY A 623 51.13 -15.09 29.71
N ASP A 624 51.34 -16.11 30.54
CA ASP A 624 50.52 -16.34 31.73
C ASP A 624 50.70 -15.23 32.79
N LEU A 625 49.66 -15.01 33.60
CA LEU A 625 49.64 -13.99 34.66
C LEU A 625 50.77 -14.23 35.67
N ASN A 626 51.67 -13.26 35.84
CA ASN A 626 52.80 -13.41 36.76
C ASN A 626 52.47 -12.98 38.20
N ALA A 627 53.34 -13.31 39.15
CA ALA A 627 53.17 -13.00 40.57
C ALA A 627 52.94 -11.52 40.87
N ASN A 628 53.63 -10.61 40.17
CA ASN A 628 53.49 -9.17 40.40
C ASN A 628 52.12 -8.67 39.94
N GLN A 629 51.71 -9.07 38.73
CA GLN A 629 50.38 -8.77 38.19
C GLN A 629 49.26 -9.27 39.10
N TYR A 630 49.35 -10.54 39.52
CA TYR A 630 48.39 -11.14 40.43
C TYR A 630 48.32 -10.41 41.78
N ASN A 631 49.48 -10.06 42.36
CA ASN A 631 49.54 -9.33 43.63
C ASN A 631 48.97 -7.90 43.53
N ASP A 632 49.21 -7.20 42.42
CA ASP A 632 48.66 -5.87 42.19
C ASP A 632 47.13 -5.93 42.00
N ILE A 633 46.60 -6.92 41.25
CA ILE A 633 45.14 -7.16 41.16
C ILE A 633 44.58 -7.46 42.55
N LYS A 634 45.22 -8.34 43.32
CA LYS A 634 44.79 -8.67 44.68
C LYS A 634 44.76 -7.46 45.59
N TYR A 635 45.74 -6.57 45.49
CA TYR A 635 45.78 -5.32 46.24
C TYR A 635 44.65 -4.38 45.79
N TYR A 636 44.36 -4.32 44.48
CA TYR A 636 43.23 -3.56 43.96
C TYR A 636 41.89 -4.06 44.52
N VAL A 637 41.65 -5.39 44.57
CA VAL A 637 40.45 -5.97 45.22
C VAL A 637 40.32 -5.53 46.68
N GLN A 638 41.42 -5.51 47.43
CA GLN A 638 41.42 -5.03 48.83
C GLN A 638 41.02 -3.56 48.93
N GLN A 639 41.50 -2.70 48.02
CA GLN A 639 41.13 -1.30 48.01
C GLN A 639 39.68 -1.08 47.57
N VAL A 640 39.15 -1.88 46.65
CA VAL A 640 37.71 -1.88 46.31
C VAL A 640 36.87 -2.22 47.55
N GLY A 641 37.26 -3.23 48.33
CA GLY A 641 36.58 -3.56 49.58
C GLY A 641 36.70 -2.45 50.65
N ASN A 642 37.83 -1.74 50.70
CA ASN A 642 38.00 -0.59 51.59
C ASN A 642 37.08 0.58 51.20
N VAL A 643 36.98 0.92 49.92
CA VAL A 643 36.19 2.06 49.45
C VAL A 643 34.69 1.73 49.42
N CYS A 644 34.30 0.65 48.72
CA CYS A 644 32.91 0.30 48.46
C CYS A 644 32.27 -0.56 49.57
N GLY A 645 33.06 -1.10 50.48
CA GLY A 645 32.61 -2.06 51.48
C GLY A 645 32.59 -3.50 50.95
N THR A 646 32.77 -4.46 51.85
CA THR A 646 32.86 -5.89 51.52
C THR A 646 31.53 -6.52 51.11
N ASP A 647 30.42 -5.82 51.32
CA ASP A 647 29.08 -6.30 50.97
C ASP A 647 28.62 -5.76 49.59
N SER A 648 29.42 -4.90 48.96
CA SER A 648 29.12 -4.32 47.65
C SER A 648 29.23 -5.35 46.52
N ALA A 649 28.38 -5.19 45.49
CA ALA A 649 28.39 -6.05 44.31
C ALA A 649 29.77 -6.07 43.64
N VAL A 650 30.33 -4.89 43.34
CA VAL A 650 31.66 -4.75 42.71
C VAL A 650 32.77 -5.48 43.48
N TYR A 651 32.81 -5.37 44.81
CA TYR A 651 33.79 -6.11 45.61
C TYR A 651 33.55 -7.62 45.52
N SER A 652 32.30 -8.08 45.65
CA SER A 652 31.97 -9.50 45.61
C SER A 652 32.32 -10.13 44.26
N LEU A 653 32.08 -9.44 43.14
CA LEU A 653 32.43 -9.90 41.80
C LEU A 653 33.95 -9.99 41.60
N LEU A 654 34.71 -8.96 42.00
CA LEU A 654 36.17 -8.97 41.99
C LEU A 654 36.77 -10.08 42.89
N SER A 655 36.22 -10.24 44.09
CA SER A 655 36.61 -11.30 45.03
C SER A 655 36.27 -12.70 44.49
N GLY A 656 35.13 -12.83 43.80
CA GLY A 656 34.69 -14.03 43.10
C GLY A 656 35.61 -14.42 41.94
N LEU A 657 36.02 -13.45 41.13
CA LEU A 657 37.00 -13.63 40.06
C LEU A 657 38.33 -14.20 40.59
N MET A 658 38.73 -13.77 41.78
CA MET A 658 39.93 -14.24 42.50
C MET A 658 39.70 -15.55 43.27
N GLY A 659 38.47 -16.03 43.41
CA GLY A 659 38.10 -17.21 44.19
C GLY A 659 38.19 -17.03 45.71
N THR A 660 38.39 -15.80 46.20
CA THR A 660 38.68 -15.53 47.62
C THR A 660 37.46 -15.64 48.53
N ASN A 661 36.24 -15.66 47.96
CA ASN A 661 34.97 -15.90 48.65
C ASN A 661 34.49 -17.37 48.56
N GLY A 662 35.33 -18.29 48.07
CA GLY A 662 34.97 -19.68 47.84
C GLY A 662 34.24 -19.94 46.52
N ALA A 663 34.17 -18.95 45.63
CA ALA A 663 33.62 -19.11 44.29
C ALA A 663 34.49 -20.01 43.41
N SER A 664 33.84 -20.85 42.61
CA SER A 664 34.49 -21.64 41.58
C SER A 664 33.57 -21.72 40.36
N VAL A 665 34.04 -21.25 39.21
CA VAL A 665 33.18 -21.04 38.04
C VAL A 665 33.22 -22.23 37.07
N TYR A 666 32.06 -22.60 36.52
CA TYR A 666 31.93 -23.51 35.37
C TYR A 666 31.90 -22.72 34.08
N TRP A 667 32.47 -23.25 32.99
CA TRP A 667 32.32 -22.64 31.67
C TRP A 667 31.48 -23.53 30.77
N SER A 668 30.34 -23.01 30.31
CA SER A 668 29.34 -23.84 29.63
C SER A 668 29.78 -24.34 28.24
N ALA A 669 30.66 -23.61 27.54
CA ALA A 669 31.07 -23.94 26.17
C ALA A 669 32.05 -25.12 26.04
N THR A 670 32.65 -25.62 27.13
CA THR A 670 33.73 -26.65 27.08
C THR A 670 33.31 -28.08 27.41
N GLY A 671 32.04 -28.36 27.70
CA GLY A 671 31.57 -29.71 28.08
C GLY A 671 31.41 -29.89 29.60
N ASP A 672 30.96 -31.06 30.06
CA ASP A 672 30.55 -31.28 31.45
C ASP A 672 31.75 -31.33 32.42
N GLY A 673 31.65 -30.61 33.54
CA GLY A 673 32.47 -30.86 34.74
C GLY A 673 33.80 -30.11 34.85
N GLU A 674 34.29 -29.45 33.79
CA GLU A 674 35.53 -28.68 33.87
C GLU A 674 35.26 -27.25 34.37
N ARG A 675 35.79 -26.98 35.56
CA ARG A 675 35.75 -25.66 36.20
C ARG A 675 36.90 -24.83 35.65
N ILE A 676 36.62 -23.60 35.20
CA ILE A 676 37.68 -22.65 34.84
C ILE A 676 38.48 -22.20 36.07
N GLY A 677 37.99 -22.47 37.28
CA GLY A 677 38.65 -22.13 38.53
C GLY A 677 38.56 -20.64 38.83
N SER A 678 39.65 -20.08 39.34
CA SER A 678 39.76 -18.68 39.75
C SER A 678 41.05 -18.09 39.22
N LEU A 679 41.14 -16.76 39.19
CA LEU A 679 42.37 -16.09 38.80
C LEU A 679 43.49 -16.44 39.81
N SER A 680 44.65 -16.84 39.29
CA SER A 680 45.82 -17.17 40.09
C SER A 680 47.11 -16.86 39.32
N GLU A 681 48.25 -16.86 40.00
CA GLU A 681 49.54 -16.85 39.31
C GLU A 681 49.63 -18.06 38.36
N GLY A 682 49.95 -17.81 37.10
CA GLY A 682 49.95 -18.80 36.02
C GLY A 682 48.63 -18.88 35.23
N SER A 683 47.61 -18.09 35.56
CA SER A 683 46.39 -18.03 34.77
C SER A 683 46.65 -17.51 33.35
N SER A 684 46.17 -18.24 32.34
CA SER A 684 46.31 -17.83 30.93
C SER A 684 45.40 -16.65 30.59
N ALA A 685 45.73 -15.92 29.52
CA ALA A 685 44.86 -14.86 29.00
C ALA A 685 43.46 -15.36 28.64
N THR A 686 43.33 -16.61 28.15
CA THR A 686 42.02 -17.23 27.87
C THR A 686 41.21 -17.42 29.15
N GLN A 687 41.81 -18.00 30.19
CA GLN A 687 41.14 -18.18 31.49
C GLN A 687 40.75 -16.83 32.09
N PHE A 688 41.62 -15.82 32.00
CA PHE A 688 41.32 -14.48 32.51
C PHE A 688 40.15 -13.83 31.78
N ASN A 689 40.12 -13.88 30.44
CA ASN A 689 38.99 -13.37 29.67
C ASN A 689 37.68 -14.12 29.95
N GLN A 690 37.73 -15.45 30.14
CA GLN A 690 36.54 -16.23 30.54
C GLN A 690 36.03 -15.81 31.92
N LEU A 691 36.92 -15.57 32.88
CA LEU A 691 36.55 -15.07 34.20
C LEU A 691 35.95 -13.66 34.13
N ILE A 692 36.55 -12.73 33.37
CA ILE A 692 35.95 -11.40 33.15
C ILE A 692 34.55 -11.55 32.52
N SER A 693 34.44 -12.43 31.52
CA SER A 693 33.19 -12.70 30.82
C SER A 693 32.10 -13.26 31.75
N THR A 694 32.45 -14.09 32.74
CA THR A 694 31.48 -14.55 33.75
C THR A 694 31.15 -13.48 34.78
N TRP A 695 32.15 -12.80 35.34
CA TRP A 695 31.97 -11.93 36.51
C TRP A 695 31.53 -10.50 36.18
N PHE A 696 31.71 -10.03 34.94
CA PHE A 696 31.36 -8.67 34.52
C PHE A 696 30.46 -8.63 33.28
N ASP A 697 30.65 -9.55 32.32
CA ASP A 697 29.81 -9.57 31.11
C ASP A 697 28.56 -10.45 31.25
N GLY A 698 28.50 -11.32 32.26
CA GLY A 698 27.39 -12.23 32.49
C GLY A 698 27.12 -13.22 31.36
N ALA A 699 28.10 -13.46 30.48
CA ALA A 699 27.93 -14.17 29.20
C ALA A 699 28.18 -15.70 29.32
N ASN A 700 28.13 -16.26 30.52
CA ASN A 700 28.35 -17.68 30.78
C ASN A 700 27.03 -18.44 30.81
N ASP A 701 26.35 -18.51 29.67
CA ASP A 701 24.99 -19.04 29.58
C ASP A 701 24.84 -20.47 30.14
N PRO A 702 23.82 -20.74 30.97
CA PRO A 702 23.49 -22.08 31.40
C PRO A 702 23.18 -23.03 30.25
N LYS A 703 23.52 -24.32 30.41
CA LYS A 703 23.15 -25.33 29.41
C LYS A 703 21.64 -25.60 29.40
N SER A 704 21.10 -25.71 28.18
CA SER A 704 19.68 -25.84 27.83
C SER A 704 18.83 -24.62 28.19
N SER A 705 18.06 -24.09 27.23
CA SER A 705 16.59 -24.18 27.16
C SER A 705 16.08 -23.43 25.91
N SER A 706 14.80 -23.01 25.90
CA SER A 706 13.94 -22.68 24.75
C SER A 706 14.42 -21.51 23.86
N SER A 707 13.70 -21.21 22.76
CA SER A 707 14.00 -20.04 21.92
C SER A 707 13.39 -18.72 22.42
N ASP A 708 12.63 -18.72 23.53
CA ASP A 708 11.91 -17.55 24.02
C ASP A 708 12.65 -16.89 25.21
N HIS A 709 13.03 -15.63 25.02
CA HIS A 709 13.85 -14.85 25.94
C HIS A 709 13.17 -13.54 26.34
N VAL A 710 13.65 -12.94 27.43
CA VAL A 710 13.14 -11.67 27.97
C VAL A 710 13.93 -10.45 27.50
N ASP A 711 14.85 -10.60 26.56
CA ASP A 711 15.70 -9.51 26.03
C ASP A 711 14.88 -8.30 25.58
N GLY A 712 15.28 -7.13 26.06
CA GLY A 712 14.64 -5.86 25.73
C GLY A 712 13.32 -5.58 26.45
N ARG A 713 12.83 -6.49 27.32
CA ARG A 713 11.75 -6.18 28.26
C ARG A 713 12.28 -5.28 29.39
N PRO A 714 11.46 -4.39 29.98
CA PRO A 714 11.83 -3.66 31.19
C PRO A 714 12.20 -4.62 32.34
N LEU A 715 13.11 -4.21 33.23
CA LEU A 715 13.46 -5.02 34.40
C LEU A 715 12.24 -5.25 35.30
N PHE A 716 11.50 -4.19 35.61
CA PHE A 716 10.28 -4.24 36.42
C PHE A 716 9.07 -3.69 35.65
N ALA A 717 7.88 -4.24 35.92
CA ALA A 717 6.62 -3.69 35.46
C ALA A 717 6.30 -2.33 36.12
N LYS A 718 5.34 -1.62 35.52
CA LYS A 718 4.79 -0.38 36.06
C LYS A 718 4.14 -0.63 37.42
N GLY A 719 4.79 -0.17 38.49
CA GLY A 719 4.39 -0.41 39.89
C GLY A 719 5.48 -1.08 40.73
N GLY A 720 6.56 -1.57 40.11
CA GLY A 720 7.61 -2.34 40.76
C GLY A 720 7.40 -3.85 40.62
N PRO A 721 8.28 -4.65 41.23
CA PRO A 721 8.15 -6.10 41.20
C PRO A 721 6.85 -6.52 41.91
N SER A 722 6.12 -7.44 41.30
CA SER A 722 4.85 -7.96 41.83
C SER A 722 4.81 -9.48 41.72
N ILE A 723 3.96 -10.09 42.53
CA ILE A 723 3.67 -11.53 42.48
C ILE A 723 3.18 -11.99 41.10
N ASN A 724 2.53 -11.10 40.34
CA ASN A 724 2.02 -11.37 38.99
C ASN A 724 3.12 -11.45 37.93
N ASP A 725 4.33 -10.96 38.23
CA ASP A 725 5.48 -11.10 37.32
C ASP A 725 6.04 -12.52 37.31
N ILE A 726 5.68 -13.34 38.29
CA ILE A 726 6.19 -14.70 38.45
C ILE A 726 5.18 -15.67 37.84
N THR A 727 5.64 -16.46 36.87
CA THR A 727 4.90 -17.62 36.36
C THR A 727 5.89 -18.67 35.91
N GLN A 728 5.92 -19.77 36.64
CA GLN A 728 6.76 -20.91 36.34
C GLN A 728 6.35 -21.56 35.01
N GLY A 729 7.35 -21.81 34.18
CA GLY A 729 7.26 -22.54 32.93
C GLY A 729 7.49 -24.04 33.14
N TYR A 730 8.31 -24.64 32.28
CA TYR A 730 8.56 -26.08 32.28
C TYR A 730 9.70 -26.52 33.22
N ILE A 731 10.40 -25.56 33.84
CA ILE A 731 11.52 -25.80 34.74
C ILE A 731 10.97 -26.13 36.14
N GLY A 732 11.56 -27.12 36.82
CA GLY A 732 11.10 -27.64 38.11
C GLY A 732 11.58 -26.85 39.34
N ASP A 733 11.59 -25.52 39.27
CA ASP A 733 12.19 -24.59 40.24
C ASP A 733 11.16 -23.93 41.18
N CYS A 734 10.05 -24.63 41.46
CA CYS A 734 8.93 -24.08 42.24
C CYS A 734 9.35 -23.54 43.62
N SER A 735 10.40 -24.10 44.22
CA SER A 735 10.99 -23.65 45.48
C SER A 735 11.62 -22.25 45.38
N LEU A 736 12.24 -21.90 44.26
CA LEU A 736 12.79 -20.56 44.05
C LEU A 736 11.66 -19.56 43.85
N LEU A 737 10.78 -19.84 42.89
CA LEU A 737 9.73 -18.91 42.49
C LEU A 737 8.71 -18.65 43.61
N SER A 738 8.32 -19.66 44.38
CA SER A 738 7.45 -19.45 45.54
C SER A 738 8.13 -18.66 46.66
N ALA A 739 9.43 -18.84 46.90
CA ALA A 739 10.15 -18.02 47.87
C ALA A 739 10.24 -16.55 47.40
N LEU A 740 10.44 -16.31 46.10
CA LEU A 740 10.36 -14.97 45.52
C LEU A 740 8.94 -14.38 45.61
N GLN A 741 7.89 -15.18 45.41
CA GLN A 741 6.50 -14.75 45.63
C GLN A 741 6.26 -14.32 47.08
N ALA A 742 6.78 -15.07 48.06
CA ALA A 742 6.68 -14.71 49.48
C ALA A 742 7.37 -13.39 49.81
N VAL A 743 8.56 -13.15 49.23
CA VAL A 743 9.36 -11.94 49.48
C VAL A 743 8.80 -10.73 48.72
N VAL A 744 8.39 -10.86 47.46
CA VAL A 744 7.91 -9.72 46.68
C VAL A 744 6.58 -9.16 47.21
N GLU A 745 5.72 -10.03 47.74
CA GLU A 745 4.44 -9.61 48.31
C GLU A 745 4.62 -8.83 49.62
N THR A 746 5.63 -9.20 50.42
CA THR A 746 5.87 -8.61 51.74
C THR A 746 6.87 -7.46 51.72
N ALA A 747 7.87 -7.53 50.84
CA ALA A 747 9.01 -6.62 50.74
C ALA A 747 9.47 -6.43 49.28
N PRO A 748 8.65 -5.81 48.41
CA PRO A 748 8.99 -5.63 46.99
C PRO A 748 10.26 -4.80 46.79
N ASP A 749 10.58 -3.87 47.69
CA ASP A 749 11.82 -3.09 47.63
C ASP A 749 13.07 -3.93 47.96
N PHE A 750 12.92 -5.03 48.69
CA PHE A 750 14.02 -5.98 48.90
C PHE A 750 14.39 -6.67 47.58
N ILE A 751 13.40 -7.05 46.75
CA ILE A 751 13.65 -7.59 45.41
C ILE A 751 14.38 -6.57 44.54
N LYS A 752 14.01 -5.29 44.60
CA LYS A 752 14.77 -4.22 43.90
C LYS A 752 16.22 -4.15 44.37
N SER A 753 16.47 -4.29 45.67
CA SER A 753 17.83 -4.27 46.25
C SER A 753 18.66 -5.51 45.89
N MET A 754 18.01 -6.60 45.48
CA MET A 754 18.66 -7.85 45.09
C MET A 754 19.32 -7.73 43.71
N ILE A 755 18.86 -6.81 42.87
CA ILE A 755 19.27 -6.68 41.47
C ILE A 755 19.89 -5.31 41.22
N VAL A 756 21.16 -5.29 40.84
CA VAL A 756 21.84 -4.10 40.34
C VAL A 756 21.99 -4.24 38.84
N GLN A 757 21.27 -3.43 38.08
CA GLN A 757 21.55 -3.29 36.65
C GLN A 757 22.90 -2.55 36.50
N ASN A 758 23.79 -3.09 35.68
CA ASN A 758 25.12 -2.57 35.44
C ASN A 758 25.12 -1.69 34.17
N PRO A 759 26.08 -0.76 34.01
CA PRO A 759 26.17 0.12 32.83
C PRO A 759 26.43 -0.59 31.49
N ASN A 760 26.89 -1.85 31.49
CA ASN A 760 27.12 -2.66 30.30
C ASN A 760 25.90 -3.55 29.93
N ASP A 761 24.70 -3.16 30.37
CA ASP A 761 23.43 -3.87 30.13
C ASP A 761 23.35 -5.29 30.72
N THR A 762 24.17 -5.58 31.74
CA THR A 762 24.10 -6.82 32.53
C THR A 762 23.44 -6.56 33.90
N TYR A 763 23.18 -7.62 34.66
CA TYR A 763 22.51 -7.59 35.96
C TYR A 763 23.35 -8.34 36.99
N SER A 764 23.83 -7.62 38.00
CA SER A 764 24.42 -8.22 39.21
C SER A 764 23.30 -8.59 40.18
N VAL A 765 23.14 -9.87 40.47
CA VAL A 765 22.07 -10.39 41.35
C VAL A 765 22.68 -10.97 42.62
N ARG A 766 22.11 -10.60 43.76
CA ARG A 766 22.56 -11.02 45.08
C ARG A 766 21.80 -12.25 45.57
N PHE A 767 22.54 -13.22 46.09
CA PHE A 767 22.03 -14.34 46.87
C PHE A 767 22.86 -14.47 48.16
N PHE A 768 22.50 -15.42 49.01
CA PHE A 768 23.21 -15.68 50.25
C PHE A 768 23.66 -17.13 50.33
N ASN A 769 24.94 -17.31 50.64
CA ASN A 769 25.50 -18.61 50.99
C ASN A 769 25.89 -18.59 52.47
N LYS A 770 25.15 -19.33 53.31
CA LYS A 770 25.35 -19.38 54.77
C LYS A 770 25.35 -18.00 55.44
N GLY A 771 24.44 -17.13 55.01
CA GLY A 771 24.27 -15.76 55.54
C GLY A 771 25.27 -14.73 54.99
N VAL A 772 26.20 -15.12 54.11
CA VAL A 772 27.11 -14.18 53.43
C VAL A 772 26.54 -13.81 52.07
N ALA A 773 26.41 -12.50 51.80
CA ALA A 773 25.97 -12.00 50.51
C ALA A 773 26.99 -12.36 49.42
N GLN A 774 26.51 -12.97 48.35
CA GLN A 774 27.27 -13.31 47.15
C GLN A 774 26.56 -12.73 45.95
N TRP A 775 27.34 -12.23 45.00
CA TRP A 775 26.81 -11.66 43.78
C TRP A 775 27.27 -12.49 42.59
N VAL A 776 26.40 -12.60 41.59
CA VAL A 776 26.69 -13.13 40.26
C VAL A 776 26.19 -12.16 39.22
N THR A 777 26.79 -12.15 38.04
CA THR A 777 26.38 -11.29 36.94
C THR A 777 25.82 -12.14 35.81
N VAL A 778 24.66 -11.73 35.28
CA VAL A 778 24.02 -12.33 34.12
C VAL A 778 23.68 -11.25 33.11
N ASP A 779 23.73 -11.53 31.81
CA ASP A 779 23.23 -10.59 30.81
C ASP A 779 21.67 -10.63 30.71
N GLY A 780 21.09 -9.93 29.74
CA GLY A 780 19.63 -9.88 29.51
C GLY A 780 19.00 -11.12 28.90
N ASN A 781 19.81 -12.05 28.36
CA ASN A 781 19.42 -13.26 27.61
C ASN A 781 18.84 -14.36 28.52
N ALA A 782 17.98 -14.00 29.48
CA ALA A 782 17.29 -14.93 30.34
C ALA A 782 16.06 -15.52 29.65
N TYR A 783 15.83 -16.81 29.88
CA TYR A 783 14.64 -17.49 29.36
C TYR A 783 13.38 -17.00 30.06
N SER A 784 12.26 -17.01 29.34
CA SER A 784 10.96 -16.61 29.90
C SER A 784 10.35 -17.61 30.89
N SER A 785 11.04 -18.69 31.29
CA SER A 785 10.47 -19.74 32.15
C SER A 785 10.08 -19.25 33.55
N GLY A 786 10.68 -18.19 34.08
CA GLY A 786 10.26 -17.57 35.34
C GLY A 786 9.11 -16.55 35.20
N THR A 787 8.72 -16.15 33.98
CA THR A 787 7.74 -15.08 33.75
C THR A 787 6.97 -15.16 32.42
N ASN A 788 5.65 -15.00 32.49
CA ASN A 788 4.83 -14.76 31.30
C ASN A 788 4.59 -13.26 31.05
N SER A 789 5.19 -12.37 31.86
CA SER A 789 4.98 -10.94 31.77
C SER A 789 5.68 -10.36 30.55
N ALA A 790 4.93 -9.72 29.67
CA ALA A 790 5.50 -8.97 28.55
C ALA A 790 6.14 -7.64 29.00
N THR A 791 5.88 -7.22 30.24
CA THR A 791 6.25 -5.88 30.76
C THR A 791 7.28 -5.93 31.88
N SER A 792 7.81 -7.10 32.22
CA SER A 792 8.72 -7.33 33.34
C SER A 792 9.67 -8.49 33.02
N SER A 793 10.93 -8.41 33.47
CA SER A 793 11.93 -9.46 33.24
C SER A 793 12.65 -9.93 34.50
N TRP A 794 12.48 -9.23 35.64
CA TRP A 794 13.25 -9.51 36.85
C TRP A 794 13.17 -10.96 37.34
N ALA A 795 12.01 -11.61 37.24
CA ALA A 795 11.85 -12.99 37.71
C ALA A 795 12.70 -13.97 36.88
N ALA A 796 12.74 -13.79 35.55
CA ALA A 796 13.61 -14.56 34.66
C ALA A 796 15.10 -14.25 34.89
N ILE A 797 15.45 -12.98 35.12
CA ILE A 797 16.84 -12.58 35.43
C ILE A 797 17.31 -13.22 36.75
N VAL A 798 16.48 -13.22 37.78
CA VAL A 798 16.79 -13.86 39.08
C VAL A 798 16.84 -15.39 38.94
N GLU A 799 15.93 -16.01 38.18
CA GLU A 799 15.96 -17.45 37.88
C GLU A 799 17.29 -17.86 37.21
N ARG A 800 17.70 -17.14 36.15
CA ARG A 800 18.99 -17.35 35.49
C ARG A 800 20.16 -17.16 36.45
N ALA A 801 20.16 -16.06 37.20
CA ALA A 801 21.23 -15.77 38.14
C ALA A 801 21.30 -16.80 39.27
N ASN A 802 20.19 -17.43 39.64
CA ASN A 802 20.20 -18.51 40.62
C ASN A 802 20.95 -19.73 40.10
N VAL A 803 20.81 -20.10 38.82
CA VAL A 803 21.61 -21.17 38.19
C VAL A 803 23.11 -20.89 38.31
N ASP A 804 23.53 -19.67 37.95
CA ASP A 804 24.92 -19.25 38.04
C ASP A 804 25.43 -19.23 39.48
N PHE A 805 24.60 -18.79 40.42
CA PHE A 805 24.91 -18.79 41.85
C PHE A 805 25.10 -20.22 42.38
N GLU A 806 24.18 -21.15 42.10
CA GLU A 806 24.30 -22.53 42.56
C GLU A 806 25.54 -23.22 41.96
N ALA A 807 25.79 -23.01 40.66
CA ALA A 807 26.95 -23.57 39.99
C ALA A 807 28.27 -23.04 40.58
N THR A 808 28.29 -21.74 40.92
CA THR A 808 29.47 -21.03 41.40
C THR A 808 29.77 -21.30 42.87
N TYR A 809 28.75 -21.35 43.72
CA TYR A 809 28.90 -21.34 45.18
C TYR A 809 28.42 -22.62 45.88
N LEU A 810 27.54 -23.41 45.25
CA LEU A 810 26.98 -24.64 45.83
C LEU A 810 27.48 -25.93 45.16
N ASN A 811 28.37 -25.81 44.18
CA ASN A 811 28.97 -26.94 43.46
C ASN A 811 27.97 -27.74 42.61
N GLU A 812 26.95 -27.06 42.09
CA GLU A 812 26.04 -27.59 41.07
C GLU A 812 26.59 -27.39 39.65
N VAL A 813 25.92 -27.93 38.63
CA VAL A 813 26.28 -27.70 37.23
C VAL A 813 25.60 -26.45 36.69
N ASN A 814 26.27 -25.69 35.81
CA ASN A 814 25.67 -24.52 35.16
C ASN A 814 24.64 -24.93 34.07
N ALA A 815 23.45 -25.35 34.51
CA ALA A 815 22.35 -25.79 33.65
C ALA A 815 21.01 -25.62 34.37
N TYR A 816 19.96 -25.18 33.67
CA TYR A 816 18.62 -25.07 34.27
C TYR A 816 18.07 -26.39 34.82
N SER A 817 18.57 -27.53 34.33
CA SER A 817 18.24 -28.85 34.87
C SER A 817 18.82 -29.12 36.28
N SER A 818 19.69 -28.27 36.83
CA SER A 818 20.20 -28.39 38.20
C SER A 818 19.27 -27.80 39.26
N LEU A 819 18.34 -26.94 38.86
CA LEU A 819 17.38 -26.31 39.77
C LEU A 819 16.36 -27.24 40.49
N PRO A 820 16.04 -28.48 40.05
CA PRO A 820 14.99 -29.27 40.70
C PRO A 820 15.53 -30.06 41.92
N GLY A 821 15.07 -29.71 43.13
CA GLY A 821 15.18 -30.62 44.28
C GLY A 821 15.22 -30.05 45.71
N GLY A 822 15.00 -28.74 45.90
CA GLY A 822 14.91 -28.13 47.25
C GLY A 822 13.47 -27.84 47.68
N TYR A 823 13.24 -27.68 48.99
CA TYR A 823 11.93 -27.28 49.53
C TYR A 823 11.91 -25.87 50.13
N ASP A 824 13.08 -25.27 50.37
CA ASP A 824 13.21 -23.98 51.03
C ASP A 824 14.36 -23.17 50.44
N LYS A 825 14.02 -22.02 49.85
CA LYS A 825 14.97 -21.08 49.25
C LYS A 825 14.99 -19.72 49.97
N LEU A 826 14.21 -19.56 51.05
CA LEU A 826 14.10 -18.29 51.74
C LEU A 826 15.45 -17.82 52.28
N GLY A 827 16.23 -18.72 52.91
CA GLY A 827 17.55 -18.36 53.44
C GLY A 827 18.57 -17.94 52.36
N GLU A 828 18.48 -18.50 51.15
CA GLU A 828 19.35 -18.12 50.02
C GLU A 828 18.95 -16.78 49.40
N ILE A 829 17.69 -16.39 49.50
CA ILE A 829 17.17 -15.11 48.97
C ILE A 829 17.33 -13.99 50.00
N THR A 830 16.98 -14.24 51.26
CA THR A 830 16.90 -13.20 52.30
C THR A 830 18.19 -13.06 53.11
N GLY A 831 18.96 -14.14 53.25
CA GLY A 831 20.12 -14.21 54.13
C GLY A 831 19.77 -14.39 55.61
N ASP A 832 18.49 -14.33 55.94
CA ASP A 832 17.97 -14.46 57.30
C ASP A 832 17.88 -15.94 57.71
N THR A 833 17.93 -16.20 59.02
CA THR A 833 17.56 -17.51 59.55
C THR A 833 16.05 -17.76 59.43
N TYR A 834 15.68 -19.01 59.22
CA TYR A 834 14.29 -19.44 59.09
C TYR A 834 13.97 -20.63 59.99
N THR A 835 12.70 -20.75 60.35
CA THR A 835 12.17 -21.87 61.12
C THR A 835 11.25 -22.70 60.22
N THR A 836 11.54 -23.99 60.09
CA THR A 836 10.68 -24.92 59.33
C THR A 836 9.85 -25.78 60.28
N PHE A 837 8.53 -25.70 60.14
CA PHE A 837 7.57 -26.59 60.79
C PHE A 837 7.25 -27.75 59.84
N ARG A 838 7.47 -28.99 60.29
CA ARG A 838 7.17 -30.18 59.47
C ARG A 838 6.10 -31.02 60.13
N ALA A 839 5.15 -31.50 59.34
CA ALA A 839 3.97 -32.22 59.81
C ALA A 839 4.30 -33.44 60.70
N VAL A 840 5.46 -34.07 60.51
CA VAL A 840 5.86 -35.25 61.30
C VAL A 840 6.63 -34.90 62.59
N TYR A 841 7.12 -33.67 62.73
CA TYR A 841 7.77 -33.19 63.96
C TYR A 841 6.79 -32.47 64.89
N THR A 842 5.56 -32.27 64.44
CA THR A 842 4.49 -31.56 65.15
C THR A 842 3.33 -32.52 65.38
N THR A 843 2.76 -32.50 66.57
CA THR A 843 1.48 -33.19 66.81
C THR A 843 0.36 -32.35 66.19
N GLU A 844 -0.72 -32.99 65.75
CA GLU A 844 -1.91 -32.29 65.23
C GLU A 844 -2.41 -31.21 66.21
N GLU A 845 -2.42 -31.50 67.51
CA GLU A 845 -2.76 -30.53 68.57
C GLU A 845 -1.81 -29.32 68.59
N LYS A 846 -0.49 -29.54 68.50
CA LYS A 846 0.50 -28.45 68.49
C LYS A 846 0.43 -27.66 67.18
N TRP A 847 0.22 -28.35 66.06
CA TRP A 847 0.08 -27.77 64.74
C TRP A 847 -1.12 -26.82 64.67
N ASN A 848 -2.26 -27.24 65.22
CA ASN A 848 -3.52 -26.48 65.24
C ASN A 848 -3.64 -25.46 66.39
N THR A 849 -2.61 -25.29 67.21
CA THR A 849 -2.62 -24.30 68.30
C THR A 849 -1.37 -23.42 68.26
N THR A 850 -0.24 -23.95 68.74
CA THR A 850 1.00 -23.17 68.91
C THR A 850 1.63 -22.81 67.56
N ASP A 851 1.77 -23.78 66.66
CA ASP A 851 2.40 -23.52 65.36
C ASP A 851 1.46 -22.69 64.46
N PHE A 852 0.13 -22.86 64.61
CA PHE A 852 -0.87 -21.97 64.02
C PHE A 852 -0.73 -20.53 64.44
N ASP A 853 -0.65 -20.25 65.74
CA ASP A 853 -0.49 -18.89 66.25
C ASP A 853 0.83 -18.27 65.78
N ILE A 854 1.91 -19.04 65.74
CA ILE A 854 3.21 -18.58 65.22
C ILE A 854 3.09 -18.24 63.74
N LEU A 855 2.52 -19.13 62.94
CA LEU A 855 2.37 -18.93 61.50
C LEU A 855 1.45 -17.75 61.17
N LYS A 856 0.29 -17.69 61.81
CA LYS A 856 -0.66 -16.56 61.69
C LYS A 856 0.02 -15.26 62.06
N THR A 857 0.73 -15.21 63.19
CA THR A 857 1.46 -14.01 63.62
C THR A 857 2.53 -13.61 62.62
N ALA A 858 3.28 -14.56 62.07
CA ALA A 858 4.31 -14.31 61.07
C ALA A 858 3.73 -13.68 59.80
N VAL A 859 2.66 -14.27 59.25
CA VAL A 859 1.96 -13.77 58.06
C VAL A 859 1.39 -12.37 58.30
N LEU A 860 0.73 -12.14 59.44
CA LEU A 860 0.17 -10.83 59.79
C LEU A 860 1.25 -9.75 60.02
N ASN A 861 2.45 -10.15 60.43
CA ASN A 861 3.61 -9.26 60.55
C ASN A 861 4.34 -9.04 59.23
N GLY A 862 3.86 -9.62 58.12
CA GLY A 862 4.49 -9.49 56.80
C GLY A 862 5.80 -10.26 56.68
N GLN A 863 5.99 -11.35 57.44
CA GLN A 863 7.16 -12.22 57.26
C GLN A 863 6.97 -13.09 56.01
N PRO A 864 7.99 -13.26 55.15
CA PRO A 864 7.91 -14.21 54.05
C PRO A 864 7.72 -15.63 54.58
N VAL A 865 6.72 -16.32 54.02
CA VAL A 865 6.39 -17.70 54.36
C VAL A 865 6.26 -18.54 53.10
N GLN A 866 6.95 -19.68 53.12
CA GLN A 866 6.93 -20.68 52.05
C GLN A 866 6.35 -22.00 52.57
N LEU A 867 5.43 -22.59 51.82
CA LEU A 867 4.92 -23.93 52.07
C LEU A 867 5.44 -24.89 51.01
N SER A 868 5.82 -26.10 51.41
CA SER A 868 5.95 -27.23 50.50
C SER A 868 4.88 -28.29 50.78
N SER A 869 4.22 -28.79 49.73
CA SER A 869 3.23 -29.88 49.83
C SER A 869 3.80 -31.19 49.30
N TRP A 870 3.54 -32.29 50.01
CA TRP A 870 3.94 -33.63 49.59
C TRP A 870 2.89 -34.32 48.72
N ASP A 871 1.61 -34.17 49.07
CA ASP A 871 0.48 -34.79 48.39
C ASP A 871 -0.50 -33.73 47.87
N SER A 872 -1.35 -34.09 46.92
CA SER A 872 -2.32 -33.15 46.36
C SER A 872 -3.58 -33.05 47.24
N SER A 873 -4.19 -31.87 47.28
CA SER A 873 -5.55 -31.65 47.83
C SER A 873 -6.48 -31.09 46.77
N VAL A 874 -7.76 -31.38 46.89
CA VAL A 874 -8.80 -30.85 46.01
C VAL A 874 -9.82 -30.07 46.85
N ASN A 875 -10.28 -28.94 46.32
CA ASN A 875 -11.41 -28.24 46.89
C ASN A 875 -12.67 -29.09 46.67
N ALA A 876 -13.39 -29.37 47.75
CA ALA A 876 -14.54 -30.27 47.73
C ALA A 876 -15.74 -29.72 46.92
N ASP A 877 -15.85 -28.40 46.81
CA ASP A 877 -16.96 -27.71 46.15
C ASP A 877 -16.70 -27.48 44.66
N THR A 878 -15.47 -27.10 44.30
CA THR A 878 -15.10 -26.77 42.91
C THR A 878 -14.47 -27.93 42.15
N GLY A 879 -14.00 -28.97 42.85
CA GLY A 879 -13.24 -30.08 42.27
C GLY A 879 -11.84 -29.69 41.77
N GLN A 880 -11.42 -28.44 41.98
CA GLN A 880 -10.11 -27.95 41.56
C GLN A 880 -9.02 -28.41 42.53
N THR A 881 -7.80 -28.62 42.02
CA THR A 881 -6.64 -28.96 42.85
C THR A 881 -6.14 -27.71 43.57
N ASN A 882 -6.09 -27.73 44.90
CA ASN A 882 -5.54 -26.66 45.75
C ASN A 882 -4.03 -26.87 45.91
N LEU A 883 -3.64 -27.82 46.75
CA LEU A 883 -2.25 -28.22 46.92
C LEU A 883 -1.87 -29.24 45.85
N VAL A 884 -0.68 -29.08 45.28
CA VAL A 884 -0.08 -30.01 44.31
C VAL A 884 1.00 -30.79 45.05
N GLY A 885 1.00 -32.12 44.92
CA GLY A 885 2.01 -32.96 45.55
C GLY A 885 3.41 -32.74 44.96
N GLY A 886 4.42 -32.62 45.83
CA GLY A 886 5.80 -32.35 45.42
C GLY A 886 6.05 -30.91 44.97
N HIS A 887 5.21 -29.95 45.38
CA HIS A 887 5.21 -28.57 44.89
C HIS A 887 5.32 -27.55 46.03
N ALA A 888 5.86 -26.36 45.75
CA ALA A 888 6.02 -25.27 46.71
C ALA A 888 5.07 -24.08 46.42
N PHE A 889 4.66 -23.38 47.47
CA PHE A 889 3.64 -22.33 47.46
C PHE A 889 4.04 -21.12 48.31
N ALA A 890 3.64 -19.95 47.84
CA ALA A 890 3.46 -18.70 48.60
C ALA A 890 2.45 -18.82 49.75
N ILE A 891 2.74 -18.45 51.01
CA ILE A 891 1.67 -18.00 51.93
C ILE A 891 1.74 -16.48 51.99
N ILE A 892 0.68 -15.83 51.52
CA ILE A 892 0.65 -14.37 51.25
C ILE A 892 -0.36 -13.63 52.12
N GLY A 893 -1.18 -14.33 52.89
CA GLY A 893 -2.19 -13.69 53.72
C GLY A 893 -2.93 -14.67 54.63
N PHE A 894 -3.88 -14.14 55.38
CA PHE A 894 -4.71 -14.88 56.32
C PHE A 894 -6.12 -14.28 56.32
N ASP A 895 -7.15 -15.13 56.20
CA ASP A 895 -8.55 -14.70 56.30
C ASP A 895 -9.10 -15.03 57.70
N ASP A 896 -9.42 -13.99 58.47
CA ASP A 896 -10.02 -14.10 59.81
C ASP A 896 -11.47 -14.62 59.80
N VAL A 897 -12.17 -14.58 58.67
CA VAL A 897 -13.55 -15.07 58.53
C VAL A 897 -13.58 -16.59 58.40
N THR A 898 -12.74 -17.15 57.52
CA THR A 898 -12.65 -18.59 57.28
C THR A 898 -11.64 -19.28 58.21
N ASN A 899 -10.77 -18.50 58.85
CA ASN A 899 -9.64 -18.96 59.67
C ASN A 899 -8.61 -19.77 58.85
N ASP A 900 -8.49 -19.43 57.57
CA ASP A 900 -7.62 -20.10 56.60
C ASP A 900 -6.49 -19.18 56.12
N PHE A 901 -5.40 -19.80 55.64
CA PHE A 901 -4.28 -19.09 55.04
C PHE A 901 -4.54 -18.88 53.55
N ILE A 902 -4.09 -17.74 53.01
CA ILE A 902 -4.17 -17.43 51.58
C ILE A 902 -2.84 -17.83 50.95
N LEU A 903 -2.90 -18.74 49.98
CA LEU A 903 -1.75 -19.28 49.27
C LEU A 903 -1.75 -18.87 47.81
N THR A 904 -0.56 -18.78 47.24
CA THR A 904 -0.39 -18.63 45.79
C THR A 904 0.54 -19.71 45.20
N ASN A 905 0.22 -20.12 44.00
CA ASN A 905 0.94 -21.11 43.22
C ASN A 905 1.90 -20.39 42.25
N PRO A 906 3.21 -20.73 42.25
CA PRO A 906 4.17 -20.14 41.32
C PRO A 906 3.87 -20.43 39.85
N TRP A 907 2.98 -21.38 39.52
CA TRP A 907 2.47 -21.62 38.16
C TRP A 907 1.53 -20.50 37.64
N GLY A 908 1.35 -19.42 38.39
CA GLY A 908 0.57 -18.24 38.03
C GLY A 908 -0.68 -18.08 38.88
N ALA A 909 -1.00 -16.84 39.25
CA ALA A 909 -2.15 -16.51 40.10
C ALA A 909 -3.52 -16.74 39.41
N PHE A 910 -3.56 -16.72 38.08
CA PHE A 910 -4.78 -16.86 37.29
C PHE A 910 -4.69 -18.07 36.35
N ARG A 911 -5.32 -19.17 36.76
CA ARG A 911 -5.23 -20.46 36.07
C ARG A 911 -6.61 -20.98 35.65
N THR A 912 -6.66 -21.64 34.51
CA THR A 912 -7.90 -22.20 33.92
C THR A 912 -7.83 -23.72 33.71
N ASP A 913 -6.73 -24.37 34.11
CA ASP A 913 -6.45 -25.78 33.86
C ASP A 913 -6.84 -26.71 35.02
N GLY A 914 -7.72 -26.25 35.92
CA GLY A 914 -8.24 -27.03 37.03
C GLY A 914 -7.34 -27.08 38.27
N VAL A 915 -6.19 -26.40 38.25
CA VAL A 915 -5.34 -26.15 39.44
C VAL A 915 -5.53 -24.70 39.88
N GLN A 916 -5.74 -24.46 41.16
CA GLN A 916 -5.92 -23.10 41.68
C GLN A 916 -4.60 -22.32 41.66
N GLY A 917 -4.68 -21.05 41.24
CA GLY A 917 -3.56 -20.11 41.28
C GLY A 917 -3.41 -19.50 42.66
N THR A 918 -4.42 -18.76 43.12
CA THR A 918 -4.50 -18.24 44.50
C THR A 918 -5.75 -18.81 45.19
N PHE A 919 -5.60 -19.34 46.39
CA PHE A 919 -6.68 -20.04 47.12
C PHE A 919 -6.48 -20.01 48.64
N GLU A 920 -7.55 -20.32 49.38
CA GLU A 920 -7.50 -20.51 50.84
C GLU A 920 -7.27 -21.99 51.19
N ALA A 921 -6.44 -22.24 52.20
CA ALA A 921 -6.30 -23.55 52.81
C ALA A 921 -6.20 -23.46 54.34
N SER A 922 -6.92 -24.38 54.99
CA SER A 922 -6.87 -24.50 56.43
C SER A 922 -5.55 -25.11 56.90
N MET A 923 -5.24 -24.88 58.17
CA MET A 923 -4.05 -25.45 58.81
C MET A 923 -4.03 -26.98 58.76
N ASP A 924 -5.20 -27.62 58.90
CA ASP A 924 -5.37 -29.07 58.76
C ASP A 924 -5.08 -29.56 57.35
N GLN A 925 -5.55 -28.85 56.33
CA GLN A 925 -5.30 -29.21 54.94
C GLN A 925 -3.81 -29.16 54.62
N MET A 926 -3.10 -28.15 55.11
CA MET A 926 -1.65 -28.05 54.94
C MET A 926 -0.90 -29.14 55.72
N TRP A 927 -1.36 -29.51 56.93
CA TRP A 927 -0.76 -30.57 57.74
C TRP A 927 -0.87 -31.95 57.08
N GLN A 928 -2.10 -32.34 56.70
CA GLN A 928 -2.42 -33.67 56.19
C GLN A 928 -1.71 -33.97 54.87
N LYS A 929 -1.29 -32.92 54.16
CA LYS A 929 -0.58 -32.99 52.89
C LYS A 929 0.92 -32.75 53.01
N GLY A 930 1.43 -32.54 54.23
CA GLY A 930 2.86 -32.49 54.53
C GLY A 930 3.49 -33.87 54.79
N ASN A 931 4.82 -33.93 54.83
CA ASN A 931 5.56 -35.11 55.27
C ASN A 931 6.89 -34.74 55.99
N TYR A 932 7.85 -35.66 56.05
CA TYR A 932 9.18 -35.44 56.65
C TYR A 932 10.07 -34.46 55.86
N ASN A 933 9.87 -34.41 54.55
CA ASN A 933 10.68 -33.64 53.60
C ASN A 933 10.07 -32.28 53.29
N THR A 934 8.75 -32.12 53.45
CA THR A 934 8.01 -30.89 53.22
C THR A 934 7.58 -30.22 54.53
N GLY A 935 7.36 -28.90 54.50
CA GLY A 935 7.01 -28.13 55.69
C GLY A 935 6.68 -26.68 55.37
N ILE A 936 6.36 -25.92 56.42
CA ILE A 936 6.15 -24.47 56.36
C ILE A 936 7.41 -23.79 56.88
N ALA A 937 8.07 -23.02 56.05
CA ALA A 937 9.25 -22.23 56.40
C ALA A 937 8.86 -20.78 56.62
N ILE A 938 9.27 -20.24 57.76
CA ILE A 938 9.01 -18.85 58.16
C ILE A 938 10.35 -18.15 58.39
N VAL A 939 10.58 -17.02 57.71
CA VAL A 939 11.74 -16.18 57.98
C VAL A 939 11.59 -15.51 59.36
N ASN A 940 12.61 -15.66 60.20
CA ASN A 940 12.71 -15.03 61.52
C ASN A 940 11.45 -15.20 62.42
N SER A 941 10.99 -16.44 62.60
CA SER A 941 9.77 -16.75 63.37
C SER A 941 9.79 -16.32 64.85
N THR A 942 10.94 -15.89 65.37
CA THR A 942 11.12 -15.44 66.76
C THR A 942 11.10 -13.92 66.93
N GLY A 943 11.08 -13.15 65.83
CA GLY A 943 11.14 -11.68 65.85
C GLY A 943 12.46 -11.11 66.38
N ALA A 944 13.52 -11.92 66.46
CA ALA A 944 14.83 -11.51 66.93
C ALA A 944 15.69 -11.18 65.71
N SER A 945 16.24 -9.97 65.60
CA SER A 945 17.27 -9.71 64.60
C SER A 945 18.52 -10.49 65.00
N ASP A 946 18.86 -11.52 64.24
CA ASP A 946 20.23 -12.01 64.27
C ASP A 946 21.12 -10.96 63.56
N ALA A 947 22.43 -11.00 63.82
CA ALA A 947 23.37 -10.05 63.24
C ALA A 947 23.53 -10.19 61.71
N ALA A 948 22.86 -11.18 61.08
CA ALA A 948 22.89 -11.46 59.66
C ALA A 948 21.61 -11.02 58.92
N GLY A 949 20.51 -10.76 59.64
CA GLY A 949 19.19 -10.63 59.04
C GLY A 949 19.01 -9.33 58.23
N GLN A 950 19.16 -9.37 56.91
CA GLN A 950 19.14 -8.19 56.06
C GLN A 950 17.73 -7.74 55.70
N LEU A 951 16.75 -8.65 55.68
CA LEU A 951 15.37 -8.30 55.33
C LEU A 951 14.71 -7.45 56.42
N VAL A 952 14.90 -7.81 57.70
CA VAL A 952 14.35 -7.06 58.85
C VAL A 952 15.01 -5.69 59.01
N HIS A 953 16.32 -5.57 58.74
CA HIS A 953 17.00 -4.27 58.73
C HIS A 953 16.55 -3.39 57.55
N ALA A 954 16.31 -3.98 56.38
CA ALA A 954 15.73 -3.27 55.24
C ALA A 954 14.30 -2.80 55.53
N MET A 955 13.45 -3.67 56.08
CA MET A 955 12.09 -3.34 56.53
C MET A 955 12.06 -2.26 57.62
N ALA A 956 13.08 -2.18 58.48
CA ALA A 956 13.19 -1.17 59.53
C ALA A 956 13.78 0.17 59.04
N ALA A 957 14.61 0.17 57.98
CA ALA A 957 15.17 1.37 57.36
C ALA A 957 14.20 2.04 56.38
N MET A 958 13.29 1.26 55.80
CA MET A 958 12.17 1.75 55.01
C MET A 958 11.09 2.25 55.98
N ASN A 959 10.73 3.53 55.94
CA ASN A 959 9.61 4.12 56.70
C ASN A 959 8.22 3.59 56.25
N THR A 960 8.15 2.34 55.80
CA THR A 960 6.95 1.64 55.42
C THR A 960 6.55 0.77 56.59
N SER A 961 5.47 1.14 57.29
CA SER A 961 4.74 0.14 58.09
C SER A 961 4.50 -1.10 57.22
N PRO A 962 4.57 -2.32 57.78
CA PRO A 962 4.13 -3.52 57.06
C PRO A 962 2.76 -3.22 56.44
N SER A 963 2.57 -3.57 55.17
CA SER A 963 1.24 -3.49 54.56
C SER A 963 0.28 -4.18 55.53
N ALA A 964 -0.76 -3.46 55.97
CA ALA A 964 -1.79 -4.04 56.82
C ALA A 964 -2.22 -5.38 56.22
N ALA A 965 -2.32 -6.42 57.06
CA ALA A 965 -2.69 -7.77 56.65
C ALA A 965 -3.80 -7.74 55.59
N LEU A 966 -3.54 -8.35 54.43
CA LEU A 966 -4.52 -8.50 53.36
C LEU A 966 -5.66 -9.37 53.89
N THR A 967 -6.73 -8.72 54.36
CA THR A 967 -8.04 -9.35 54.48
C THR A 967 -8.62 -9.50 53.07
N THR A 968 -9.45 -10.52 52.85
CA THR A 968 -9.98 -10.96 51.54
C THR A 968 -10.63 -9.85 50.69
N ALA A 969 -10.90 -8.67 51.24
CA ALA A 969 -11.40 -7.51 50.52
C ALA A 969 -10.39 -6.84 49.55
N ALA A 970 -9.09 -7.16 49.62
CA ALA A 970 -8.03 -6.44 48.89
C ALA A 970 -7.40 -7.21 47.72
N LEU A 971 -7.77 -8.47 47.47
CA LEU A 971 -7.20 -9.30 46.41
C LEU A 971 -8.26 -9.60 45.33
N PRO A 972 -7.87 -9.74 44.05
CA PRO A 972 -8.72 -10.33 43.03
C PRO A 972 -8.76 -11.85 43.25
N VAL A 973 -9.34 -12.29 44.37
CA VAL A 973 -9.84 -13.65 44.49
C VAL A 973 -10.85 -13.80 43.36
N ASN A 974 -10.80 -14.90 42.61
CA ASN A 974 -11.82 -15.22 41.63
C ASN A 974 -13.12 -15.51 42.41
N VAL A 975 -13.84 -14.45 42.82
CA VAL A 975 -15.15 -14.50 43.47
C VAL A 975 -16.19 -14.89 42.42
N ASN A 976 -16.11 -16.15 42.00
CA ASN A 976 -17.30 -16.93 41.64
C ASN A 976 -17.72 -17.85 42.80
N ASN A 977 -17.33 -17.53 44.05
CA ASN A 977 -17.81 -18.21 45.25
C ASN A 977 -18.82 -17.35 45.99
N GLY A 978 -20.08 -17.43 45.57
CA GLY A 978 -21.24 -16.83 46.25
C GLY A 978 -21.62 -17.50 47.58
N THR A 979 -20.78 -18.37 48.15
CA THR A 979 -21.09 -19.12 49.39
C THR A 979 -19.81 -19.49 50.15
N LEU A 980 -19.17 -18.52 50.80
CA LEU A 980 -18.15 -18.75 51.85
C LEU A 980 -18.57 -18.12 53.19
N ALA A 981 -19.87 -18.10 53.47
CA ALA A 981 -20.43 -17.60 54.73
C ALA A 981 -21.32 -18.62 55.46
N ALA A 982 -21.34 -19.89 55.04
CA ALA A 982 -22.29 -20.86 55.59
C ALA A 982 -21.82 -22.31 55.58
N SER A 983 -20.59 -22.60 56.02
CA SER A 983 -20.25 -23.93 56.51
C SER A 983 -18.99 -23.86 57.35
N HIS A 984 -19.12 -23.52 58.63
CA HIS A 984 -18.32 -24.05 59.74
C HIS A 984 -18.88 -23.46 61.05
N ALA A 985 -19.87 -24.17 61.59
CA ALA A 985 -20.32 -24.10 62.98
C ALA A 985 -20.10 -25.47 63.62
#